data_AF-A0A0J9WNS9-F1
#
_entry.id   AF-A0A0J9WNS9-F1
#
_cell.length_a   1.000
_cell.length_b   1.000
_cell.length_c   1.000
_cell.angle_alpha   90.00
_cell.angle_beta   90.00
_cell.angle_gamma   90.00
#
_symmetry.space_group_name_H-M   'P 1'
#
loop_
_entity.id
_entity.type
_entity.pdbx_description
1 polymer ?
#
loop_
_entity_poly.entity_id
_entity_poly.type
_entity_poly.pdbx_seq_one_letter_code
_entity_poly.pdbx_strand_id
1 'polypeptide(L)'
;MALNRIKSHGPGHVAIDDVNIGNGPSSDVISDGRVRIQFHDNPQALATWCDRFQGSFAGELPGVEHLEPSKPRRTNSIAFLPDVEKPTCGPRLNIAIHIVGSRGDVQPFIPIAQILMKPPHGHRIRICTHPVFKDFVEAQGVEFFSIRGDPEALMAYMVKNPGLIPSRESFKGGEVGKRRREMAEIINGAWRSCIEAGDGMGEGVTAANVQCAEDLFIADVIIANPPSMAHIHCAEKLSIPLHMVFTMPWSPTKAFPHPLAAMSYGDADARVANYLSFMMTELLTWQGLGDLINKFRTQTLHLDPVSPMWGYQLLSRLRVPYSYLWSESLLPKPFDWPSHLNITGFSFLPLAHSYTPPPDLVEFLETGPIPIYVGFGSIVVDDPQALTQLIFQAIEIAGVRAIVSKGWGGVGAGGDVPDGVYLIGNCPHDWLFQRVSVVVHHGGAGTTAAGIAAGQPTVIIPFFGDQPFWSQMVARAGAGPTSVPFKELTAEILAESITLALQPEVQEVAQEMAGHIAEEDGAVQAAMDITDRLEVDKLRCDICPERLATWLHRKTGAHLSGFTASCLVDQGLIQPADLKLLRHKHWYVDEGAEEPITGVIAAASGFVAAVGTATSDYLQRLKSPAPPRPSRRRLSSKSHFTPTEEHQAHDGILRPVIGPAALTTMEMENIAIRLATKSLRNGDPTIAASNIVPSIRNRHKASWRAHEEGKNGRAYYVIRATGRYACDLAKAGAKAPVALIYNVANGFHNAPSHGFAGIEVRRRDEITGLGSGLKTAGKEFTLGIWEAFSGLVTKPYNDTKQRGARGLGKGMLRGGLGFISNLGSAIFGLPGYTLKGIEKELAKHHLTKLKAEVLLIRLRQGINDWREAPVEERQEAVRRWNALVSK
;
A
#
# COMPACT_ATOMS: atom_id res chain seq x y z
N MET A 1 -15.46 10.17 24.40
CA MET A 1 -14.54 11.13 25.06
C MET A 1 -13.32 11.24 24.17
N ALA A 2 -12.94 12.45 23.81
CA ALA A 2 -12.25 12.70 22.55
C ALA A 2 -10.72 12.67 22.64
N LEU A 3 -10.09 12.45 21.48
CA LEU A 3 -8.63 12.38 21.26
C LEU A 3 -7.86 13.63 21.74
N ASN A 4 -8.57 14.72 22.03
CA ASN A 4 -8.11 15.96 22.65
C ASN A 4 -7.24 15.77 23.91
N ARG A 5 -7.41 14.63 24.60
CA ARG A 5 -6.66 14.27 25.82
C ARG A 5 -5.30 13.63 25.54
N ILE A 6 -5.05 13.17 24.31
CA ILE A 6 -3.75 12.58 23.95
C ILE A 6 -2.76 13.72 23.68
N LYS A 7 -1.90 13.99 24.66
CA LYS A 7 -0.83 15.00 24.55
C LYS A 7 0.50 14.32 24.26
N SER A 8 1.28 14.92 23.36
CA SER A 8 2.70 14.59 23.23
C SER A 8 3.54 15.71 23.85
N HIS A 9 4.34 15.35 24.84
CA HIS A 9 5.25 16.26 25.54
C HIS A 9 6.69 16.23 24.96
N GLY A 10 6.94 15.38 23.97
CA GLY A 10 8.19 15.27 23.24
C GLY A 10 8.23 14.04 22.32
N PRO A 11 9.27 13.89 21.48
CA PRO A 11 9.49 12.65 20.73
C PRO A 11 9.68 11.50 21.71
N GLY A 12 8.88 10.44 21.60
CA GLY A 12 8.85 9.38 22.61
C GLY A 12 8.10 9.75 23.89
N HIS A 13 7.07 10.59 23.80
CA HIS A 13 6.09 10.69 24.88
C HIS A 13 4.69 10.94 24.34
N VAL A 14 3.76 10.07 24.72
CA VAL A 14 2.32 10.14 24.44
C VAL A 14 1.64 9.84 25.77
N ALA A 15 0.83 10.77 26.27
CA ALA A 15 0.12 10.65 27.55
C ALA A 15 -1.37 10.96 27.37
N ILE A 16 -2.22 10.25 28.11
CA ILE A 16 -3.67 10.53 28.16
C ILE A 16 -3.93 11.40 29.40
N ASP A 17 -4.29 12.65 29.15
CA ASP A 17 -4.50 13.70 30.16
C ASP A 17 -5.91 13.62 30.74
N ASP A 18 -6.05 12.89 31.86
CA ASP A 18 -7.19 12.99 32.78
C ASP A 18 -6.72 13.60 34.12
N VAL A 19 -7.58 14.40 34.74
CA VAL A 19 -7.15 15.36 35.77
C VAL A 19 -6.74 14.68 37.07
N ASN A 20 -5.60 15.13 37.62
CA ASN A 20 -5.05 14.88 38.97
C ASN A 20 -4.28 13.58 39.29
N ILE A 21 -3.92 12.72 38.33
CA ILE A 21 -2.89 11.68 38.58
C ILE A 21 -1.93 11.56 37.40
N GLY A 22 -0.62 11.48 37.65
CA GLY A 22 0.44 11.30 36.64
C GLY A 22 0.52 9.89 36.01
N ASN A 23 -0.58 9.14 36.00
CA ASN A 23 -0.62 7.70 35.71
C ASN A 23 -1.39 7.40 34.41
N GLY A 24 -1.23 8.23 33.37
CA GLY A 24 -1.67 7.89 32.01
C GLY A 24 -0.69 6.90 31.36
N PRO A 25 -1.11 6.06 30.39
CA PRO A 25 -0.21 5.13 29.72
C PRO A 25 0.93 5.88 29.02
N SER A 26 2.15 5.35 29.11
CA SER A 26 3.38 5.97 28.63
C SER A 26 4.09 5.09 27.60
N SER A 27 4.83 5.73 26.69
CA SER A 27 5.53 5.06 25.58
C SER A 27 7.02 5.43 25.53
N ASP A 28 7.92 4.47 25.73
CA ASP A 28 9.37 4.62 25.58
C ASP A 28 9.92 3.62 24.55
N VAL A 29 11.14 3.84 24.03
CA VAL A 29 11.85 2.84 23.21
C VAL A 29 12.79 2.04 24.11
N ILE A 30 12.78 0.70 24.01
CA ILE A 30 13.74 -0.15 24.72
C ILE A 30 14.90 -0.61 23.83
N SER A 31 15.88 -1.28 24.43
CA SER A 31 17.17 -1.66 23.86
C SER A 31 17.11 -2.67 22.70
N ASP A 32 16.00 -3.40 22.53
CA ASP A 32 15.71 -4.25 21.37
C ASP A 32 14.88 -3.54 20.27
N GLY A 33 14.51 -2.28 20.53
CA GLY A 33 13.80 -1.40 19.60
C GLY A 33 12.29 -1.47 19.59
N ARG A 34 11.70 -2.47 20.20
CA ARG A 34 10.25 -2.51 20.27
C ARG A 34 9.77 -1.34 21.15
N VAL A 35 8.64 -0.73 20.79
CA VAL A 35 8.11 0.39 21.59
C VAL A 35 7.52 -0.17 22.87
N ARG A 36 8.12 0.16 24.02
CA ARG A 36 7.57 -0.15 25.33
C ARG A 36 6.28 0.63 25.50
N ILE A 37 5.16 -0.09 25.55
CA ILE A 37 3.87 0.46 25.95
C ILE A 37 3.65 0.04 27.41
N GLN A 38 3.57 1.02 28.31
CA GLN A 38 3.22 0.83 29.72
C GLN A 38 1.80 1.35 29.96
N PHE A 39 0.98 0.52 30.59
CA PHE A 39 -0.30 0.92 31.16
C PHE A 39 -0.12 1.09 32.66
N HIS A 40 -0.49 2.26 33.18
CA HIS A 40 -0.50 2.55 34.63
C HIS A 40 -1.96 2.52 35.12
N ASP A 41 -2.16 2.21 36.40
CA ASP A 41 -3.29 1.34 36.78
C ASP A 41 -4.66 2.02 36.87
N ASN A 42 -5.51 1.76 35.86
CA ASN A 42 -6.97 1.67 36.05
C ASN A 42 -7.60 0.75 34.98
N PRO A 43 -7.69 -0.57 35.22
CA PRO A 43 -8.22 -1.52 34.23
C PRO A 43 -9.67 -1.22 33.82
N GLN A 44 -10.51 -0.69 34.73
CA GLN A 44 -11.92 -0.41 34.44
C GLN A 44 -12.11 0.78 33.51
N ALA A 45 -11.27 1.82 33.60
CA ALA A 45 -11.29 2.94 32.68
C ALA A 45 -10.85 2.51 31.26
N LEU A 46 -9.77 1.72 31.16
CA LEU A 46 -9.26 1.21 29.89
C LEU A 46 -10.22 0.20 29.24
N ALA A 47 -10.83 -0.70 30.03
CA ALA A 47 -11.87 -1.61 29.57
C ALA A 47 -13.13 -0.86 29.11
N THR A 48 -13.63 0.12 29.88
CA THR A 48 -14.80 0.92 29.48
C THR A 48 -14.54 1.74 28.21
N TRP A 49 -13.30 2.20 28.00
CA TRP A 49 -12.87 2.80 26.74
C TRP A 49 -12.88 1.76 25.61
N CYS A 50 -12.29 0.58 25.84
CA CYS A 50 -12.22 -0.51 24.85
C CYS A 50 -13.59 -1.07 24.46
N ASP A 51 -14.52 -1.25 25.39
CA ASP A 51 -15.87 -1.75 25.10
C ASP A 51 -16.69 -0.74 24.29
N ARG A 52 -16.45 0.56 24.48
CA ARG A 52 -17.04 1.61 23.63
C ARG A 52 -16.35 1.67 22.26
N PHE A 53 -15.03 1.53 22.21
CA PHE A 53 -14.28 1.48 20.94
C PHE A 53 -14.68 0.25 20.12
N GLN A 54 -14.75 -0.92 20.75
CA GLN A 54 -15.28 -2.14 20.14
C GLN A 54 -16.75 -1.97 19.79
N GLY A 55 -17.58 -1.32 20.61
CA GLY A 55 -18.96 -0.97 20.25
C GLY A 55 -19.09 -0.15 18.94
N SER A 56 -18.04 0.58 18.54
CA SER A 56 -18.00 1.38 17.30
C SER A 56 -17.27 0.69 16.12
N PHE A 57 -16.53 -0.41 16.34
CA PHE A 57 -15.79 -1.14 15.30
C PHE A 57 -16.18 -2.62 15.15
N ALA A 58 -16.51 -3.30 16.24
CA ALA A 58 -17.20 -4.59 16.29
C ALA A 58 -18.70 -4.43 15.97
N GLY A 59 -18.98 -3.69 14.90
CA GLY A 59 -20.10 -3.98 14.04
C GLY A 59 -19.88 -5.34 13.37
N GLU A 60 -20.10 -6.41 14.13
CA GLU A 60 -21.06 -7.40 13.63
C GLU A 60 -22.27 -6.59 13.18
N LEU A 61 -22.53 -6.54 11.87
CA LEU A 61 -23.76 -5.92 11.39
C LEU A 61 -24.88 -6.93 11.68
N PRO A 62 -25.74 -6.72 12.70
CA PRO A 62 -26.75 -7.70 13.08
C PRO A 62 -27.95 -7.42 12.17
N GLY A 63 -27.80 -7.82 10.91
CA GLY A 63 -28.47 -7.19 9.77
C GLY A 63 -27.66 -7.14 8.47
N VAL A 64 -26.37 -7.52 8.49
CA VAL A 64 -25.82 -8.31 7.37
C VAL A 64 -26.18 -9.77 7.67
N GLU A 65 -27.47 -10.06 7.49
CA GLU A 65 -27.83 -11.23 6.68
C GLU A 65 -26.98 -11.21 5.41
N HIS A 66 -26.69 -12.38 4.82
CA HIS A 66 -25.96 -12.46 3.57
C HIS A 66 -26.44 -11.37 2.59
N LEU A 67 -25.53 -10.49 2.17
CA LEU A 67 -25.76 -9.66 0.99
C LEU A 67 -25.88 -10.62 -0.19
N GLU A 68 -27.11 -11.09 -0.46
CA GLU A 68 -27.45 -12.08 -1.50
C GLU A 68 -26.60 -11.78 -2.74
N PRO A 69 -25.68 -12.69 -3.13
CA PRO A 69 -24.44 -12.38 -3.84
C PRO A 69 -24.67 -11.32 -4.93
N SER A 70 -24.28 -10.08 -4.59
CA SER A 70 -25.05 -8.85 -4.92
C SER A 70 -25.77 -8.94 -6.27
N LYS A 71 -27.07 -9.29 -6.25
CA LYS A 71 -27.91 -9.61 -7.44
C LYS A 71 -27.42 -8.84 -8.67
N PRO A 72 -26.83 -9.54 -9.67
CA PRO A 72 -25.82 -8.94 -10.53
C PRO A 72 -26.36 -7.71 -11.24
N ARG A 73 -25.81 -6.55 -10.88
CA ARG A 73 -26.26 -5.23 -11.35
C ARG A 73 -26.03 -4.97 -12.85
N ARG A 74 -25.68 -6.02 -13.60
CA ARG A 74 -25.44 -6.11 -15.05
C ARG A 74 -26.36 -7.17 -15.69
N THR A 75 -27.67 -7.10 -15.45
CA THR A 75 -28.66 -7.86 -16.23
C THR A 75 -28.66 -7.51 -17.72
N ASN A 76 -28.04 -6.38 -18.08
CA ASN A 76 -28.03 -5.79 -19.41
C ASN A 76 -26.60 -5.77 -19.98
N SER A 77 -25.92 -6.94 -19.95
CA SER A 77 -24.57 -7.13 -20.48
C SER A 77 -24.51 -8.48 -21.22
N ILE A 78 -23.79 -8.53 -22.35
CA ILE A 78 -23.71 -9.74 -23.19
C ILE A 78 -23.00 -10.88 -22.45
N ALA A 79 -22.04 -10.56 -21.59
CA ALA A 79 -21.38 -11.51 -20.69
C ALA A 79 -22.32 -12.16 -19.64
N PHE A 80 -23.59 -11.78 -19.59
CA PHE A 80 -24.62 -12.31 -18.67
C PHE A 80 -25.92 -12.73 -19.40
N LEU A 81 -25.89 -12.87 -20.73
CA LEU A 81 -26.94 -13.56 -21.47
C LEU A 81 -26.80 -15.08 -21.32
N PRO A 82 -27.89 -15.86 -21.32
CA PRO A 82 -27.85 -17.31 -21.10
C PRO A 82 -27.14 -18.06 -22.24
N ASP A 83 -27.11 -17.51 -23.45
CA ASP A 83 -26.60 -18.16 -24.67
C ASP A 83 -25.12 -17.83 -24.97
N VAL A 84 -24.40 -17.23 -24.01
CA VAL A 84 -23.00 -16.79 -24.18
C VAL A 84 -22.11 -17.53 -23.18
N GLU A 85 -21.35 -18.50 -23.67
CA GLU A 85 -20.36 -19.21 -22.85
C GLU A 85 -19.32 -18.22 -22.31
N LYS A 86 -19.18 -18.18 -20.98
CA LYS A 86 -18.13 -17.41 -20.31
C LYS A 86 -16.79 -18.15 -20.46
N PRO A 87 -15.70 -17.46 -20.82
CA PRO A 87 -14.36 -18.01 -20.68
C PRO A 87 -14.12 -18.45 -19.24
N THR A 88 -13.70 -19.71 -19.06
CA THR A 88 -13.42 -20.31 -17.74
C THR A 88 -12.34 -19.55 -16.97
N CYS A 89 -11.39 -18.94 -17.68
CA CYS A 89 -10.41 -18.02 -17.10
C CYS A 89 -10.92 -16.55 -17.08
N GLY A 90 -10.43 -15.78 -16.12
CA GLY A 90 -10.52 -14.32 -16.12
C GLY A 90 -9.70 -13.66 -17.24
N PRO A 91 -9.85 -12.34 -17.45
CA PRO A 91 -9.01 -11.60 -18.37
C PRO A 91 -7.57 -11.49 -17.85
N ARG A 92 -6.60 -11.38 -18.76
CA ARG A 92 -5.18 -11.15 -18.40
C ARG A 92 -5.03 -9.79 -17.71
N LEU A 93 -4.37 -9.78 -16.55
CA LEU A 93 -4.13 -8.57 -15.73
C LEU A 93 -2.64 -8.21 -15.68
N ASN A 94 -2.34 -6.92 -15.58
CA ASN A 94 -1.04 -6.40 -15.16
C ASN A 94 -1.02 -6.24 -13.63
N ILE A 95 -0.14 -6.94 -12.92
CA ILE A 95 -0.04 -6.88 -11.45
C ILE A 95 1.31 -6.27 -11.05
N ALA A 96 1.25 -5.23 -10.21
CA ALA A 96 2.42 -4.67 -9.56
C ALA A 96 2.50 -5.17 -8.11
N ILE A 97 3.59 -5.84 -7.75
CA ILE A 97 3.82 -6.36 -6.39
C ILE A 97 4.79 -5.44 -5.66
N HIS A 98 4.31 -4.64 -4.70
CA HIS A 98 5.13 -3.65 -3.99
C HIS A 98 5.74 -4.24 -2.71
N ILE A 99 7.07 -4.37 -2.69
CA ILE A 99 7.81 -4.96 -1.57
C ILE A 99 8.93 -4.03 -1.12
N VAL A 100 8.87 -3.58 0.13
CA VAL A 100 9.98 -2.89 0.82
C VAL A 100 10.45 -3.79 1.95
N GLY A 101 11.75 -4.10 1.99
CA GLY A 101 12.30 -5.00 3.00
C GLY A 101 13.54 -5.77 2.54
N SER A 102 13.84 -6.84 3.27
CA SER A 102 14.96 -7.75 3.08
C SER A 102 14.70 -8.79 1.99
N ARG A 103 15.66 -9.69 1.74
CA ARG A 103 15.42 -10.91 0.94
C ARG A 103 14.28 -11.77 1.52
N GLY A 104 14.11 -11.79 2.85
CA GLY A 104 13.02 -12.50 3.51
C GLY A 104 11.63 -11.91 3.25
N ASP A 105 11.57 -10.63 2.85
CA ASP A 105 10.33 -9.98 2.41
C ASP A 105 10.06 -10.20 0.92
N VAL A 106 11.10 -10.29 0.08
CA VAL A 106 10.98 -10.42 -1.38
C VAL A 106 10.76 -11.88 -1.83
N GLN A 107 11.53 -12.82 -1.28
CA GLN A 107 11.51 -14.22 -1.72
C GLN A 107 10.12 -14.89 -1.65
N PRO A 108 9.29 -14.70 -0.60
CA PRO A 108 7.98 -15.34 -0.50
C PRO A 108 6.96 -14.90 -1.56
N PHE A 109 7.17 -13.77 -2.25
CA PHE A 109 6.27 -13.31 -3.32
C PHE A 109 6.60 -13.91 -4.69
N ILE A 110 7.80 -14.48 -4.87
CA ILE A 110 8.23 -15.04 -6.17
C ILE A 110 7.38 -16.28 -6.54
N PRO A 111 7.13 -17.26 -5.66
CA PRO A 111 6.22 -18.37 -5.96
C PRO A 111 4.80 -17.91 -6.31
N ILE A 112 4.25 -16.96 -5.55
CA ILE A 112 2.90 -16.39 -5.76
C ILE A 112 2.82 -15.72 -7.15
N ALA A 113 3.86 -14.97 -7.54
CA ALA A 113 3.96 -14.40 -8.88
C ALA A 113 4.04 -15.48 -9.97
N GLN A 114 4.90 -16.49 -9.80
CA GLN A 114 5.05 -17.59 -10.74
C GLN A 114 3.77 -18.41 -10.93
N ILE A 115 2.91 -18.53 -9.91
CA ILE A 115 1.60 -19.19 -10.01
C ILE A 115 0.61 -18.32 -10.79
N LEU A 116 0.46 -17.05 -10.41
CA LEU A 116 -0.45 -16.10 -11.09
C LEU A 116 -0.02 -15.76 -12.53
N MET A 117 1.24 -16.02 -12.91
CA MET A 117 1.73 -15.93 -14.29
C MET A 117 1.40 -17.17 -15.15
N LYS A 118 1.15 -18.33 -14.55
CA LYS A 118 0.85 -19.58 -15.27
C LYS A 118 -0.63 -19.69 -15.66
N PRO A 119 -1.00 -20.58 -16.61
CA PRO A 119 -2.39 -20.95 -16.83
C PRO A 119 -3.05 -21.48 -15.55
N PRO A 120 -4.34 -21.17 -15.28
CA PRO A 120 -5.24 -20.40 -16.13
C PRO A 120 -4.90 -18.90 -16.19
N HIS A 121 -4.51 -18.30 -15.05
CA HIS A 121 -4.39 -16.85 -14.84
C HIS A 121 -3.64 -16.07 -15.93
N GLY A 122 -2.45 -16.53 -16.32
CA GLY A 122 -1.64 -15.95 -17.42
C GLY A 122 -1.22 -14.49 -17.21
N HIS A 123 -1.25 -13.96 -15.99
CA HIS A 123 -1.08 -12.54 -15.71
C HIS A 123 0.33 -12.03 -16.04
N ARG A 124 0.48 -10.74 -16.33
CA ARG A 124 1.78 -10.06 -16.44
C ARG A 124 2.13 -9.49 -15.08
N ILE A 125 3.20 -9.97 -14.45
CA ILE A 125 3.53 -9.61 -13.07
C ILE A 125 4.94 -9.05 -12.99
N ARG A 126 5.07 -7.95 -12.23
CA ARG A 126 6.35 -7.36 -11.85
C ARG A 126 6.48 -7.24 -10.34
N ILE A 127 7.67 -7.59 -9.84
CA ILE A 127 8.08 -7.37 -8.45
C ILE A 127 8.79 -6.02 -8.37
N CYS A 128 8.17 -5.12 -7.62
CA CYS A 128 8.54 -3.73 -7.48
C CYS A 128 9.25 -3.55 -6.13
N THR A 129 10.58 -3.59 -6.14
CA THR A 129 11.40 -3.61 -4.92
C THR A 129 12.76 -2.91 -5.11
N HIS A 130 13.68 -3.10 -4.18
CA HIS A 130 14.97 -2.42 -4.16
C HIS A 130 15.92 -2.89 -5.28
N PRO A 131 16.78 -2.00 -5.84
CA PRO A 131 17.69 -2.32 -6.94
C PRO A 131 18.54 -3.58 -6.77
N VAL A 132 18.99 -3.86 -5.53
CA VAL A 132 19.84 -5.01 -5.19
C VAL A 132 19.19 -6.38 -5.46
N PHE A 133 17.86 -6.44 -5.59
CA PHE A 133 17.14 -7.68 -5.86
C PHE A 133 16.80 -7.90 -7.34
N LYS A 134 17.26 -7.03 -8.26
CA LYS A 134 16.99 -7.15 -9.70
C LYS A 134 17.34 -8.55 -10.23
N ASP A 135 18.61 -8.91 -10.14
CA ASP A 135 19.15 -10.15 -10.70
C ASP A 135 18.51 -11.38 -10.05
N PHE A 136 18.16 -11.30 -8.76
CA PHE A 136 17.45 -12.36 -8.03
C PHE A 136 16.00 -12.54 -8.49
N VAL A 137 15.29 -11.47 -8.83
CA VAL A 137 13.92 -11.52 -9.36
C VAL A 137 13.91 -12.00 -10.82
N GLU A 138 14.80 -11.46 -11.65
CA GLU A 138 14.86 -11.80 -13.08
C GLU A 138 15.35 -13.24 -13.32
N ALA A 139 16.28 -13.75 -12.48
CA ALA A 139 16.69 -15.16 -12.50
C ALA A 139 15.56 -16.15 -12.16
N GLN A 140 14.43 -15.67 -11.61
CA GLN A 140 13.24 -16.47 -11.31
C GLN A 140 12.13 -16.28 -12.35
N GLY A 141 12.42 -15.61 -13.46
CA GLY A 141 11.51 -15.45 -14.60
C GLY A 141 10.41 -14.41 -14.43
N VAL A 142 10.52 -13.51 -13.44
CA VAL A 142 9.53 -12.47 -13.13
C VAL A 142 10.08 -11.09 -13.54
N GLU A 143 9.23 -10.16 -14.01
CA GLU A 143 9.69 -8.78 -14.29
C GLU A 143 10.13 -8.08 -13.01
N PHE A 144 11.23 -7.32 -13.07
CA PHE A 144 11.68 -6.45 -11.98
C PHE A 144 11.28 -4.98 -12.23
N PHE A 145 11.00 -4.24 -11.14
CA PHE A 145 10.97 -2.77 -11.18
C PHE A 145 11.61 -2.13 -9.93
N SER A 146 12.61 -1.27 -10.13
CA SER A 146 13.28 -0.53 -9.06
C SER A 146 12.38 0.57 -8.48
N ILE A 147 11.91 0.38 -7.24
CA ILE A 147 11.27 1.45 -6.46
C ILE A 147 12.28 2.37 -5.75
N ARG A 148 13.59 2.18 -5.96
CA ARG A 148 14.69 2.81 -5.18
C ARG A 148 14.72 2.32 -3.73
N GLY A 149 15.44 3.04 -2.86
CA GLY A 149 15.78 2.59 -1.52
C GLY A 149 16.91 1.57 -1.50
N ASP A 150 17.42 1.32 -0.30
CA ASP A 150 18.58 0.50 0.00
C ASP A 150 18.22 -0.29 1.28
N PRO A 151 17.95 -1.61 1.19
CA PRO A 151 17.49 -2.40 2.32
C PRO A 151 18.62 -2.65 3.33
N GLU A 152 19.86 -2.67 2.86
CA GLU A 152 21.08 -2.93 3.62
C GLU A 152 21.29 -1.78 4.62
N ALA A 153 21.20 -0.55 4.13
CA ALA A 153 21.29 0.65 4.93
C ALA A 153 20.01 0.93 5.75
N LEU A 154 18.82 0.48 5.32
CA LEU A 154 17.61 0.54 6.15
C LEU A 154 17.69 -0.42 7.33
N MET A 155 18.14 -1.67 7.13
CA MET A 155 18.37 -2.65 8.19
C MET A 155 19.47 -2.20 9.15
N ALA A 156 20.62 -1.73 8.65
CA ALA A 156 21.68 -1.19 9.50
C ALA A 156 21.25 0.05 10.31
N TYR A 157 20.33 0.86 9.76
CA TYR A 157 19.70 1.94 10.52
C TYR A 157 18.78 1.41 11.62
N MET A 158 18.00 0.36 11.35
CA MET A 158 17.18 -0.30 12.36
C MET A 158 18.04 -0.99 13.44
N VAL A 159 19.16 -1.65 13.15
CA VAL A 159 19.98 -2.21 14.25
C VAL A 159 20.50 -1.12 15.20
N LYS A 160 20.90 0.05 14.66
CA LYS A 160 21.39 1.20 15.44
C LYS A 160 20.29 2.03 16.12
N ASN A 161 19.11 2.08 15.51
CA ASN A 161 17.90 2.71 16.01
C ASN A 161 16.76 1.70 15.94
N PRO A 162 16.72 0.70 16.83
CA PRO A 162 15.76 -0.39 16.68
C PRO A 162 14.33 0.12 17.00
N GLY A 163 14.24 1.26 17.68
CA GLY A 163 13.02 2.05 17.90
C GLY A 163 12.30 2.49 16.63
N LEU A 164 10.98 2.31 16.61
CA LEU A 164 10.07 3.09 15.72
C LEU A 164 10.24 4.61 15.89
N ILE A 165 10.84 5.07 16.98
CA ILE A 165 11.18 6.47 17.25
C ILE A 165 12.72 6.60 17.25
N PRO A 166 13.32 7.42 16.37
CA PRO A 166 14.77 7.60 16.29
C PRO A 166 15.40 8.17 17.57
N SER A 167 16.65 7.78 17.84
CA SER A 167 17.41 8.32 18.98
C SER A 167 17.66 9.84 18.82
N ARG A 168 17.84 10.53 19.95
CA ARG A 168 18.23 11.95 19.98
C ARG A 168 19.56 12.23 19.25
N GLU A 169 20.39 11.22 19.07
CA GLU A 169 21.69 11.30 18.40
C GLU A 169 21.54 11.16 16.88
N SER A 170 20.79 10.18 16.39
CA SER A 170 20.45 10.05 14.96
C SER A 170 19.61 11.21 14.42
N PHE A 171 18.83 11.89 15.28
CA PHE A 171 18.23 13.18 14.96
C PHE A 171 19.27 14.30 14.74
N LYS A 172 20.33 14.37 15.56
CA LYS A 172 21.42 15.37 15.43
C LYS A 172 22.36 15.05 14.26
N GLY A 173 22.70 13.78 14.04
CA GLY A 173 23.54 13.32 12.94
C GLY A 173 22.90 13.46 11.54
N GLY A 174 21.61 13.79 11.48
CA GLY A 174 20.90 14.03 10.20
C GLY A 174 20.49 12.75 9.47
N GLU A 175 20.74 11.57 10.03
CA GLU A 175 20.37 10.27 9.45
C GLU A 175 18.87 10.17 9.17
N VAL A 176 18.04 10.64 10.10
CA VAL A 176 16.58 10.75 9.94
C VAL A 176 16.23 11.54 8.66
N GLY A 177 16.99 12.59 8.36
CA GLY A 177 16.85 13.38 7.13
C GLY A 177 17.35 12.68 5.85
N LYS A 178 18.17 11.63 5.95
CA LYS A 178 18.51 10.71 4.85
C LYS A 178 17.38 9.69 4.65
N ARG A 179 16.99 8.96 5.70
CA ARG A 179 15.95 7.92 5.68
C ARG A 179 14.60 8.46 5.18
N ARG A 180 14.21 9.67 5.58
CA ARG A 180 12.99 10.35 5.08
C ARG A 180 13.03 10.70 3.58
N ARG A 181 14.21 10.85 2.97
CA ARG A 181 14.37 11.03 1.52
C ARG A 181 14.34 9.70 0.78
N GLU A 182 15.01 8.68 1.31
CA GLU A 182 14.96 7.32 0.77
C GLU A 182 13.52 6.78 0.77
N MET A 183 12.76 6.98 1.86
CA MET A 183 11.33 6.65 1.92
C MET A 183 10.48 7.49 0.95
N ALA A 184 10.88 8.74 0.67
CA ALA A 184 10.22 9.56 -0.36
C ALA A 184 10.46 8.99 -1.76
N GLU A 185 11.66 8.52 -2.04
CA GLU A 185 12.04 7.88 -3.30
C GLU A 185 11.32 6.54 -3.46
N ILE A 186 11.26 5.70 -2.43
CA ILE A 186 10.47 4.46 -2.35
C ILE A 186 8.99 4.71 -2.69
N ILE A 187 8.34 5.65 -1.99
CA ILE A 187 6.92 5.93 -2.17
C ILE A 187 6.61 6.46 -3.58
N ASN A 188 7.51 7.27 -4.18
CA ASN A 188 7.35 7.72 -5.57
C ASN A 188 7.73 6.63 -6.59
N GLY A 189 8.68 5.75 -6.27
CA GLY A 189 9.06 4.59 -7.08
C GLY A 189 7.91 3.58 -7.18
N ALA A 190 7.17 3.36 -6.09
CA ALA A 190 5.94 2.59 -6.05
C ALA A 190 4.75 3.25 -6.79
N TRP A 191 4.85 4.52 -7.20
CA TRP A 191 3.93 5.10 -8.19
C TRP A 191 4.44 4.88 -9.63
N ARG A 192 5.75 5.03 -9.87
CA ARG A 192 6.37 4.76 -11.18
C ARG A 192 6.08 3.32 -11.64
N SER A 193 6.32 2.34 -10.77
CA SER A 193 6.06 0.91 -11.05
C SER A 193 4.66 0.61 -11.59
N CYS A 194 3.67 1.40 -11.16
CA CYS A 194 2.27 1.23 -11.54
C CYS A 194 1.92 1.77 -12.94
N ILE A 195 2.77 2.58 -13.59
CA ILE A 195 2.48 3.24 -14.89
C ILE A 195 3.67 3.38 -15.85
N GLU A 196 4.88 3.00 -15.44
CA GLU A 196 6.12 3.24 -16.18
C GLU A 196 6.63 1.96 -16.87
N ALA A 197 7.16 2.10 -18.09
CA ALA A 197 7.77 1.01 -18.85
C ALA A 197 9.21 0.73 -18.38
N GLY A 198 9.74 -0.45 -18.72
CA GLY A 198 11.09 -0.88 -18.32
C GLY A 198 11.20 -1.22 -16.83
N ASP A 199 12.44 -1.22 -16.32
CA ASP A 199 12.82 -1.74 -15.00
C ASP A 199 12.91 -0.67 -13.88
N GLY A 200 12.56 0.58 -14.18
CA GLY A 200 12.63 1.70 -13.24
C GLY A 200 14.04 2.16 -12.83
N MET A 201 15.11 1.52 -13.33
CA MET A 201 16.49 1.82 -12.95
C MET A 201 16.97 3.16 -13.53
N GLY A 202 16.57 3.49 -14.77
CA GLY A 202 16.94 4.73 -15.46
C GLY A 202 16.19 6.00 -15.02
N GLU A 203 16.30 7.05 -15.85
CA GLU A 203 15.43 8.23 -15.77
C GLU A 203 13.97 7.89 -16.10
N GLY A 204 13.02 8.71 -15.63
CA GLY A 204 11.58 8.44 -15.77
C GLY A 204 11.07 8.51 -17.21
N VAL A 205 10.58 7.38 -17.74
CA VAL A 205 10.07 7.30 -19.13
C VAL A 205 8.57 7.58 -19.19
N THR A 206 8.14 8.51 -20.05
CA THR A 206 6.71 8.78 -20.33
C THR A 206 6.17 7.90 -21.45
N ALA A 207 4.87 7.59 -21.44
CA ALA A 207 4.20 6.71 -22.41
C ALA A 207 4.23 7.21 -23.87
N ALA A 208 4.60 8.47 -24.11
CA ALA A 208 4.88 9.03 -25.43
C ALA A 208 6.27 8.63 -25.99
N ASN A 209 7.24 8.29 -25.12
CA ASN A 209 8.64 8.01 -25.48
C ASN A 209 8.96 6.50 -25.57
N VAL A 210 8.08 5.63 -25.06
CA VAL A 210 8.21 4.17 -25.19
C VAL A 210 8.01 3.79 -26.64
N GLN A 211 8.89 2.96 -27.21
CA GLN A 211 8.83 2.61 -28.64
C GLN A 211 7.64 1.68 -28.92
N CYS A 212 7.72 0.47 -28.38
CA CYS A 212 6.71 -0.58 -28.53
C CYS A 212 5.48 -0.32 -27.63
N ALA A 213 4.33 -0.92 -27.93
CA ALA A 213 3.11 -0.77 -27.11
C ALA A 213 3.03 -1.83 -26.00
N GLU A 214 3.76 -2.93 -26.19
CA GLU A 214 3.85 -4.12 -25.36
C GLU A 214 4.74 -3.85 -24.14
N ASP A 215 5.74 -2.97 -24.29
CA ASP A 215 6.56 -2.43 -23.20
C ASP A 215 5.76 -1.59 -22.20
N LEU A 216 4.60 -1.05 -22.61
CA LEU A 216 3.77 -0.21 -21.76
C LEU A 216 3.13 -1.06 -20.64
N PHE A 217 3.33 -0.61 -19.41
CA PHE A 217 2.71 -1.20 -18.24
C PHE A 217 1.76 -0.22 -17.57
N ILE A 218 0.64 -0.73 -17.08
CA ILE A 218 -0.22 -0.01 -16.13
C ILE A 218 -0.91 -1.03 -15.23
N ALA A 219 -0.79 -0.85 -13.92
CA ALA A 219 -1.34 -1.78 -12.95
C ALA A 219 -2.88 -1.87 -13.05
N ASP A 220 -3.38 -3.10 -13.13
CA ASP A 220 -4.78 -3.48 -13.02
C ASP A 220 -5.13 -3.96 -11.61
N VAL A 221 -4.11 -4.43 -10.88
CA VAL A 221 -4.13 -4.86 -9.47
C VAL A 221 -2.81 -4.46 -8.82
N ILE A 222 -2.85 -4.10 -7.53
CA ILE A 222 -1.66 -4.01 -6.68
C ILE A 222 -1.71 -5.13 -5.64
N ILE A 223 -0.59 -5.85 -5.48
CA ILE A 223 -0.30 -6.66 -4.29
C ILE A 223 0.79 -5.90 -3.51
N ALA A 224 0.78 -5.89 -2.18
CA ALA A 224 1.80 -5.17 -1.41
C ALA A 224 2.10 -5.73 -0.02
N ASN A 225 3.32 -5.50 0.48
CA ASN A 225 3.60 -5.57 1.92
C ASN A 225 3.35 -4.20 2.61
N PRO A 226 2.98 -4.16 3.91
CA PRO A 226 2.72 -2.90 4.62
C PRO A 226 3.89 -1.90 4.64
N PRO A 227 5.17 -2.32 4.78
CA PRO A 227 6.34 -1.43 4.67
C PRO A 227 6.42 -0.57 3.40
N SER A 228 5.71 -0.94 2.32
CA SER A 228 5.74 -0.18 1.06
C SER A 228 5.03 1.18 1.09
N MET A 229 4.12 1.42 2.04
CA MET A 229 3.38 2.67 2.35
C MET A 229 2.56 3.34 1.22
N ALA A 230 2.88 3.13 -0.06
CA ALA A 230 2.24 3.78 -1.20
C ALA A 230 0.99 3.04 -1.72
N HIS A 231 0.93 1.72 -1.48
CA HIS A 231 -0.06 0.75 -1.94
C HIS A 231 -1.50 1.29 -2.07
N ILE A 232 -2.14 1.65 -0.95
CA ILE A 232 -3.55 2.09 -0.93
C ILE A 232 -3.78 3.43 -1.64
N HIS A 233 -2.76 4.29 -1.70
CA HIS A 233 -2.83 5.58 -2.38
C HIS A 233 -2.67 5.44 -3.90
N CYS A 234 -1.80 4.54 -4.36
CA CYS A 234 -1.70 4.15 -5.77
C CYS A 234 -3.01 3.45 -6.23
N ALA A 235 -3.55 2.54 -5.41
CA ALA A 235 -4.80 1.85 -5.67
C ALA A 235 -6.01 2.78 -5.72
N GLU A 236 -6.12 3.75 -4.81
CA GLU A 236 -7.10 4.85 -4.86
C GLU A 236 -6.97 5.64 -6.16
N LYS A 237 -5.74 6.01 -6.52
CA LYS A 237 -5.47 6.86 -7.69
C LYS A 237 -5.86 6.22 -9.02
N LEU A 238 -5.55 4.94 -9.19
CA LEU A 238 -5.92 4.16 -10.38
C LEU A 238 -7.34 3.58 -10.27
N SER A 239 -7.94 3.57 -9.07
CA SER A 239 -9.23 2.95 -8.75
C SER A 239 -9.27 1.45 -9.11
N ILE A 240 -8.23 0.74 -8.64
CA ILE A 240 -7.97 -0.69 -8.86
C ILE A 240 -7.97 -1.47 -7.53
N PRO A 241 -8.15 -2.81 -7.53
CA PRO A 241 -7.98 -3.62 -6.35
C PRO A 241 -6.60 -3.49 -5.71
N LEU A 242 -6.57 -3.66 -4.39
CA LEU A 242 -5.38 -3.82 -3.57
C LEU A 242 -5.59 -5.06 -2.72
N HIS A 243 -4.55 -5.89 -2.64
CA HIS A 243 -4.44 -7.00 -1.72
C HIS A 243 -3.13 -6.89 -0.94
N MET A 244 -3.15 -7.11 0.36
CA MET A 244 -1.95 -7.10 1.19
C MET A 244 -1.45 -8.53 1.41
N VAL A 245 -0.15 -8.74 1.36
CA VAL A 245 0.48 -10.02 1.71
C VAL A 245 1.64 -9.72 2.64
N PHE A 246 1.78 -10.48 3.74
CA PHE A 246 2.90 -10.26 4.64
C PHE A 246 3.29 -11.50 5.45
N THR A 247 4.54 -11.52 5.90
CA THR A 247 5.17 -12.60 6.66
C THR A 247 4.99 -12.47 8.17
N MET A 248 4.60 -11.29 8.70
CA MET A 248 4.31 -11.07 10.12
C MET A 248 2.96 -10.39 10.37
N PRO A 249 2.32 -10.60 11.55
CA PRO A 249 1.02 -10.00 11.83
C PRO A 249 1.04 -8.47 11.83
N TRP A 250 0.11 -7.86 11.09
CA TRP A 250 -0.08 -6.41 11.01
C TRP A 250 -1.52 -5.96 11.34
N SER A 251 -2.46 -6.90 11.41
CA SER A 251 -3.88 -6.64 11.67
C SER A 251 -4.20 -6.75 13.16
N PRO A 252 -4.92 -5.78 13.77
CA PRO A 252 -5.29 -5.83 15.18
C PRO A 252 -5.95 -7.15 15.62
N THR A 253 -5.52 -7.67 16.77
CA THR A 253 -6.11 -8.83 17.45
C THR A 253 -5.90 -8.75 18.96
N LYS A 254 -6.78 -9.41 19.70
CA LYS A 254 -6.68 -9.70 21.13
C LYS A 254 -5.72 -10.84 21.47
N ALA A 255 -5.33 -11.69 20.51
CA ALA A 255 -4.60 -12.93 20.77
C ALA A 255 -3.13 -12.71 21.17
N PHE A 256 -2.44 -11.77 20.52
CA PHE A 256 -1.03 -11.45 20.71
C PHE A 256 -0.77 -9.98 20.35
N PRO A 257 0.34 -9.36 20.79
CA PRO A 257 0.65 -7.98 20.43
C PRO A 257 1.26 -7.85 19.03
N HIS A 258 1.25 -6.64 18.50
CA HIS A 258 1.95 -6.27 17.28
C HIS A 258 3.45 -6.60 17.41
N PRO A 259 4.10 -7.31 16.46
CA PRO A 259 5.49 -7.80 16.62
C PRO A 259 6.51 -6.71 17.01
N LEU A 260 6.36 -5.51 16.43
CA LEU A 260 7.22 -4.33 16.71
C LEU A 260 6.95 -3.63 18.07
N ALA A 261 6.07 -4.16 18.93
CA ALA A 261 5.73 -3.58 20.23
C ALA A 261 6.28 -4.41 21.40
N ALA A 262 6.74 -3.70 22.45
CA ALA A 262 7.20 -4.29 23.71
C ALA A 262 6.13 -4.04 24.76
N MET A 263 5.41 -5.09 25.12
CA MET A 263 4.31 -4.95 26.07
C MET A 263 4.82 -5.03 27.50
N SER A 264 4.58 -3.97 28.27
CA SER A 264 4.69 -3.97 29.72
C SER A 264 3.26 -3.88 30.25
N TYR A 265 2.62 -5.04 30.41
CA TYR A 265 1.18 -5.16 30.61
C TYR A 265 0.69 -4.50 31.93
N GLY A 266 1.49 -4.56 33.01
CA GLY A 266 1.04 -4.11 34.33
C GLY A 266 -0.21 -4.89 34.77
N ASP A 267 -1.15 -4.20 35.42
CA ASP A 267 -2.46 -4.76 35.78
C ASP A 267 -3.49 -4.69 34.62
N ALA A 268 -3.08 -4.29 33.41
CA ALA A 268 -4.01 -4.19 32.27
C ALA A 268 -4.34 -5.56 31.66
N ASP A 269 -5.60 -5.74 31.25
CA ASP A 269 -6.03 -6.94 30.52
C ASP A 269 -5.19 -7.15 29.25
N ALA A 270 -4.59 -8.32 29.15
CA ALA A 270 -3.65 -8.65 28.08
C ALA A 270 -4.32 -8.60 26.69
N ARG A 271 -5.62 -8.95 26.58
CA ARG A 271 -6.35 -8.94 25.31
C ARG A 271 -6.58 -7.51 24.79
N VAL A 272 -6.93 -6.59 25.69
CA VAL A 272 -7.01 -5.15 25.45
C VAL A 272 -5.65 -4.57 25.07
N ALA A 273 -4.60 -4.89 25.84
CA ALA A 273 -3.24 -4.40 25.59
C ALA A 273 -2.68 -4.90 24.25
N ASN A 274 -2.92 -6.16 23.91
CA ASN A 274 -2.60 -6.76 22.60
C ASN A 274 -3.21 -5.95 21.46
N TYR A 275 -4.54 -5.74 21.49
CA TYR A 275 -5.24 -5.00 20.43
C TYR A 275 -4.72 -3.55 20.31
N LEU A 276 -4.49 -2.89 21.45
CA LEU A 276 -3.95 -1.52 21.51
C LEU A 276 -2.53 -1.37 20.94
N SER A 277 -1.70 -2.41 20.97
CA SER A 277 -0.33 -2.34 20.46
C SER A 277 -0.26 -2.10 18.94
N PHE A 278 -1.21 -2.66 18.18
CA PHE A 278 -1.36 -2.38 16.73
C PHE A 278 -1.77 -0.93 16.49
N MET A 279 -2.74 -0.43 17.27
CA MET A 279 -3.23 0.94 17.22
C MET A 279 -2.09 1.95 17.42
N MET A 280 -1.25 1.71 18.43
CA MET A 280 -0.13 2.58 18.77
C MET A 280 0.99 2.48 17.73
N THR A 281 1.27 1.28 17.21
CA THR A 281 2.30 1.10 16.18
C THR A 281 1.94 1.85 14.90
N GLU A 282 0.72 1.66 14.37
CA GLU A 282 0.27 2.40 13.17
C GLU A 282 0.18 3.91 13.43
N LEU A 283 -0.22 4.35 14.63
CA LEU A 283 -0.23 5.76 15.00
C LEU A 283 1.17 6.38 14.96
N LEU A 284 2.18 5.69 15.51
CA LEU A 284 3.57 6.16 15.49
C LEU A 284 4.15 6.15 14.06
N THR A 285 3.87 5.11 13.27
CA THR A 285 4.22 5.09 11.83
C THR A 285 3.56 6.25 11.08
N TRP A 286 2.29 6.56 11.36
CA TRP A 286 1.56 7.66 10.74
C TRP A 286 2.06 9.04 11.18
N GLN A 287 2.43 9.22 12.44
CA GLN A 287 3.10 10.44 12.91
C GLN A 287 4.49 10.59 12.26
N GLY A 288 5.19 9.48 12.04
CA GLY A 288 6.48 9.45 11.35
C GLY A 288 6.40 9.78 9.86
N LEU A 289 5.42 9.27 9.12
CA LEU A 289 5.39 9.32 7.64
C LEU A 289 4.21 10.09 7.03
N GLY A 290 3.22 10.52 7.82
CA GLY A 290 1.96 11.10 7.34
C GLY A 290 2.11 12.41 6.56
N ASP A 291 3.11 13.25 6.86
CA ASP A 291 3.43 14.45 6.09
C ASP A 291 4.02 14.10 4.71
N LEU A 292 4.91 13.10 4.67
CA LEU A 292 5.53 12.60 3.44
C LEU A 292 4.49 11.90 2.55
N ILE A 293 3.62 11.09 3.14
CA ILE A 293 2.48 10.46 2.48
C ILE A 293 1.54 11.54 1.91
N ASN A 294 1.17 12.55 2.71
CA ASN A 294 0.31 13.63 2.23
C ASN A 294 0.98 14.51 1.16
N LYS A 295 2.30 14.69 1.22
CA LYS A 295 3.09 15.33 0.17
C LYS A 295 3.04 14.53 -1.13
N PHE A 296 3.26 13.22 -1.07
CA PHE A 296 3.11 12.31 -2.22
C PHE A 296 1.68 12.32 -2.80
N ARG A 297 0.67 12.16 -1.94
CA ARG A 297 -0.75 12.21 -2.34
C ARG A 297 -1.09 13.51 -3.07
N THR A 298 -0.71 14.66 -2.53
CA THR A 298 -1.07 15.97 -3.12
C THR A 298 -0.20 16.40 -4.28
N GLN A 299 1.13 16.18 -4.21
CA GLN A 299 2.10 16.67 -5.21
C GLN A 299 2.34 15.69 -6.36
N THR A 300 2.31 14.37 -6.10
CA THR A 300 2.52 13.33 -7.12
C THR A 300 1.18 12.79 -7.63
N LEU A 301 0.30 12.30 -6.74
CA LEU A 301 -0.96 11.66 -7.16
C LEU A 301 -2.09 12.67 -7.45
N HIS A 302 -2.00 13.90 -6.94
CA HIS A 302 -3.08 14.90 -6.95
C HIS A 302 -4.40 14.38 -6.34
N LEU A 303 -4.28 13.63 -5.25
CA LEU A 303 -5.35 13.26 -4.32
C LEU A 303 -5.42 14.27 -3.17
N ASP A 304 -6.49 14.22 -2.37
CA ASP A 304 -6.59 15.01 -1.14
C ASP A 304 -5.72 14.41 -0.03
N PRO A 305 -5.20 15.22 0.91
CA PRO A 305 -4.49 14.69 2.08
C PRO A 305 -5.45 13.91 2.99
N VAL A 306 -4.95 12.84 3.62
CA VAL A 306 -5.63 12.14 4.71
C VAL A 306 -5.35 12.89 6.01
N SER A 307 -6.37 13.00 6.86
CA SER A 307 -6.27 13.68 8.17
C SER A 307 -5.22 13.01 9.07
N PRO A 308 -4.43 13.80 9.85
CA PRO A 308 -3.63 13.27 10.95
C PRO A 308 -4.43 12.38 11.91
N MET A 309 -5.73 12.67 12.09
CA MET A 309 -6.59 12.06 13.11
C MET A 309 -7.17 10.67 12.74
N TRP A 310 -7.06 10.22 11.48
CA TRP A 310 -7.64 8.93 11.02
C TRP A 310 -6.92 8.30 9.81
N GLY A 311 -5.63 8.63 9.65
CA GLY A 311 -4.77 8.00 8.63
C GLY A 311 -4.01 6.76 9.12
N TYR A 312 -3.81 6.61 10.42
CA TYR A 312 -3.61 5.31 11.04
C TYR A 312 -4.91 4.47 10.90
N GLN A 313 -4.82 3.14 10.93
CA GLN A 313 -5.91 2.20 10.62
C GLN A 313 -6.57 2.32 9.24
N LEU A 314 -5.98 3.05 8.28
CA LEU A 314 -6.60 3.23 6.96
C LEU A 314 -6.90 1.90 6.25
N LEU A 315 -6.05 0.89 6.43
CA LEU A 315 -6.25 -0.45 5.84
C LEU A 315 -7.35 -1.24 6.55
N SER A 316 -7.36 -1.23 7.88
CA SER A 316 -8.37 -1.89 8.71
C SER A 316 -9.76 -1.30 8.50
N ARG A 317 -9.92 0.03 8.55
CA ARG A 317 -11.19 0.74 8.30
C ARG A 317 -11.73 0.48 6.89
N LEU A 318 -10.85 0.41 5.88
CA LEU A 318 -11.25 0.09 4.51
C LEU A 318 -11.44 -1.42 4.25
N ARG A 319 -11.20 -2.28 5.26
CA ARG A 319 -11.24 -3.75 5.18
C ARG A 319 -10.45 -4.28 3.98
N VAL A 320 -9.25 -3.73 3.77
CA VAL A 320 -8.32 -4.17 2.73
C VAL A 320 -7.91 -5.61 3.05
N PRO A 321 -8.01 -6.56 2.09
CA PRO A 321 -7.74 -7.96 2.39
C PRO A 321 -6.27 -8.25 2.63
N TYR A 322 -6.00 -9.26 3.46
CA TYR A 322 -4.67 -9.75 3.81
C TYR A 322 -4.59 -11.27 3.64
N SER A 323 -3.52 -11.75 3.00
CA SER A 323 -3.01 -13.13 3.17
C SER A 323 -1.73 -13.11 4.00
N TYR A 324 -1.65 -13.96 5.00
CA TYR A 324 -0.52 -14.07 5.92
C TYR A 324 0.28 -15.35 5.69
N LEU A 325 1.59 -15.17 5.44
CA LEU A 325 2.50 -16.21 4.97
C LEU A 325 3.20 -16.95 6.13
N TRP A 326 2.41 -17.60 6.99
CA TRP A 326 2.89 -18.55 7.99
C TRP A 326 1.93 -19.74 8.10
N SER A 327 2.39 -20.84 8.69
CA SER A 327 1.55 -22.01 8.99
C SER A 327 0.71 -21.81 10.25
N GLU A 328 -0.55 -22.25 10.23
CA GLU A 328 -1.41 -22.23 11.41
C GLU A 328 -0.93 -23.19 12.53
N SER A 329 -0.03 -24.14 12.23
CA SER A 329 0.66 -24.95 13.23
C SER A 329 1.58 -24.13 14.16
N LEU A 330 2.22 -23.07 13.63
CA LEU A 330 3.09 -22.17 14.40
C LEU A 330 2.31 -21.02 15.04
N LEU A 331 1.32 -20.49 14.33
CA LEU A 331 0.51 -19.37 14.80
C LEU A 331 -0.93 -19.47 14.24
N PRO A 332 -1.86 -20.09 14.98
CA PRO A 332 -3.22 -20.31 14.51
C PRO A 332 -4.01 -19.01 14.35
N LYS A 333 -5.05 -19.05 13.51
CA LYS A 333 -5.87 -17.88 13.19
C LYS A 333 -6.55 -17.30 14.42
N PRO A 334 -6.33 -16.01 14.73
CA PRO A 334 -7.04 -15.35 15.83
C PRO A 334 -8.55 -15.40 15.66
N PHE A 335 -9.25 -15.81 16.71
CA PHE A 335 -10.71 -15.94 16.75
C PHE A 335 -11.46 -14.62 16.48
N ASP A 336 -10.80 -13.47 16.62
CA ASP A 336 -11.36 -12.14 16.36
C ASP A 336 -11.04 -11.58 14.97
N TRP A 337 -10.39 -12.36 14.09
CA TRP A 337 -10.11 -11.96 12.71
C TRP A 337 -11.28 -12.25 11.74
N PRO A 338 -11.84 -11.22 11.08
CA PRO A 338 -12.87 -11.40 10.05
C PRO A 338 -12.30 -12.00 8.76
N SER A 339 -13.17 -12.60 7.94
CA SER A 339 -12.85 -13.34 6.70
C SER A 339 -12.13 -12.57 5.57
N HIS A 340 -11.82 -11.28 5.74
CA HIS A 340 -10.91 -10.54 4.84
C HIS A 340 -9.44 -10.64 5.26
N LEU A 341 -9.16 -11.22 6.43
CA LEU A 341 -7.84 -11.62 6.89
C LEU A 341 -7.76 -13.14 6.81
N ASN A 342 -6.73 -13.66 6.15
CA ASN A 342 -6.49 -15.09 6.07
C ASN A 342 -5.03 -15.43 6.35
N ILE A 343 -4.80 -16.60 6.93
CA ILE A 343 -3.50 -17.25 6.95
C ILE A 343 -3.53 -18.26 5.82
N THR A 344 -2.45 -18.40 5.07
CA THR A 344 -2.41 -19.24 3.87
C THR A 344 -1.39 -20.36 3.94
N GLY A 345 -0.51 -20.38 4.94
CA GLY A 345 0.68 -21.22 4.97
C GLY A 345 1.93 -20.47 4.49
N PHE A 346 3.10 -21.09 4.65
CA PHE A 346 4.35 -20.52 4.19
C PHE A 346 4.49 -20.57 2.65
N SER A 347 5.10 -19.54 2.05
CA SER A 347 5.40 -19.49 0.61
C SER A 347 6.90 -19.70 0.38
N PHE A 348 7.29 -20.94 0.06
CA PHE A 348 8.68 -21.33 -0.17
C PHE A 348 9.06 -21.26 -1.66
N LEU A 349 10.29 -20.80 -1.92
CA LEU A 349 10.89 -20.82 -3.25
C LEU A 349 11.92 -21.96 -3.30
N PRO A 350 11.69 -23.04 -4.08
CA PRO A 350 12.61 -24.17 -4.15
C PRO A 350 13.88 -23.77 -4.93
N LEU A 351 15.00 -23.67 -4.22
CA LEU A 351 16.31 -23.27 -4.75
C LEU A 351 17.33 -24.42 -4.70
N ALA A 352 17.08 -25.47 -3.92
CA ALA A 352 17.94 -26.63 -3.79
C ALA A 352 18.22 -27.36 -5.13
N HIS A 353 17.24 -27.41 -6.04
CA HIS A 353 17.37 -28.15 -7.31
C HIS A 353 18.39 -27.55 -8.30
N SER A 354 18.70 -26.27 -8.18
CA SER A 354 19.70 -25.58 -9.03
C SER A 354 21.01 -25.29 -8.30
N TYR A 355 21.17 -25.80 -7.07
CA TYR A 355 22.34 -25.56 -6.24
C TYR A 355 23.38 -26.68 -6.36
N THR A 356 24.61 -26.29 -6.70
CA THR A 356 25.78 -27.16 -6.61
C THR A 356 26.55 -26.80 -5.34
N PRO A 357 26.61 -27.69 -4.33
CA PRO A 357 27.39 -27.43 -3.12
C PRO A 357 28.91 -27.43 -3.41
N PRO A 358 29.71 -26.64 -2.68
CA PRO A 358 31.17 -26.76 -2.70
C PRO A 358 31.62 -28.18 -2.27
N PRO A 359 32.65 -28.78 -2.89
CA PRO A 359 33.11 -30.13 -2.54
C PRO A 359 33.56 -30.25 -1.07
N ASP A 360 34.19 -29.21 -0.55
CA ASP A 360 34.66 -29.09 0.84
C ASP A 360 33.50 -29.01 1.86
N LEU A 361 32.34 -28.45 1.46
CA LEU A 361 31.12 -28.52 2.27
C LEU A 361 30.55 -29.95 2.31
N VAL A 362 30.60 -30.68 1.19
CA VAL A 362 30.15 -32.08 1.13
C VAL A 362 31.07 -32.96 1.97
N GLU A 363 32.39 -32.82 1.82
CA GLU A 363 33.39 -33.53 2.63
C GLU A 363 33.21 -33.25 4.13
N PHE A 364 33.00 -31.99 4.54
CA PHE A 364 32.70 -31.67 5.94
C PHE A 364 31.41 -32.34 6.43
N LEU A 365 30.35 -32.36 5.63
CA LEU A 365 29.09 -33.02 6.01
C LEU A 365 29.25 -34.54 6.17
N GLU A 366 29.98 -35.20 5.26
CA GLU A 366 30.15 -36.66 5.24
C GLU A 366 31.16 -37.21 6.28
N THR A 367 32.12 -36.40 6.73
CA THR A 367 33.25 -36.85 7.58
C THR A 367 32.99 -36.88 9.10
N GLY A 368 31.75 -36.76 9.58
CA GLY A 368 31.47 -36.84 11.02
C GLY A 368 30.00 -36.67 11.43
N PRO A 369 29.71 -36.44 12.72
CA PRO A 369 28.36 -36.23 13.24
C PRO A 369 27.62 -35.07 12.56
N ILE A 370 26.29 -35.17 12.46
CA ILE A 370 25.44 -34.14 11.83
C ILE A 370 25.65 -32.79 12.55
N PRO A 371 26.13 -31.75 11.85
CA PRO A 371 26.42 -30.46 12.47
C PRO A 371 25.16 -29.66 12.78
N ILE A 372 25.27 -28.63 13.61
CA ILE A 372 24.26 -27.56 13.71
C ILE A 372 24.51 -26.47 12.65
N TYR A 373 23.51 -25.65 12.34
CA TYR A 373 23.69 -24.39 11.60
C TYR A 373 23.72 -23.20 12.56
N VAL A 374 24.57 -22.21 12.28
CA VAL A 374 24.56 -20.89 12.95
C VAL A 374 24.57 -19.77 11.92
N GLY A 375 23.53 -18.93 11.88
CA GLY A 375 23.42 -17.86 10.89
C GLY A 375 22.52 -16.68 11.28
N PHE A 376 23.16 -15.55 11.63
CA PHE A 376 22.46 -14.30 11.96
C PHE A 376 22.18 -13.40 10.72
N GLY A 377 22.57 -13.84 9.52
CA GLY A 377 22.22 -13.18 8.25
C GLY A 377 22.90 -11.82 8.05
N SER A 378 22.15 -10.86 7.53
CA SER A 378 22.60 -9.49 7.19
C SER A 378 22.63 -8.53 8.39
N ILE A 379 22.86 -9.02 9.62
CA ILE A 379 22.89 -8.19 10.82
C ILE A 379 24.27 -7.56 11.02
N VAL A 380 24.27 -6.25 11.27
CA VAL A 380 25.47 -5.46 11.57
C VAL A 380 25.59 -5.34 13.09
N VAL A 381 26.57 -6.01 13.68
CA VAL A 381 26.92 -5.87 15.12
C VAL A 381 28.12 -4.94 15.28
N ASP A 382 28.26 -4.31 16.45
CA ASP A 382 29.33 -3.35 16.73
C ASP A 382 30.72 -4.03 16.86
N ASP A 383 30.76 -5.30 17.33
CA ASP A 383 31.97 -6.13 17.35
C ASP A 383 31.67 -7.55 16.78
N PRO A 384 31.97 -7.79 15.50
CA PRO A 384 31.81 -9.12 14.88
C PRO A 384 32.85 -10.15 15.32
N GLN A 385 34.00 -9.71 15.84
CA GLN A 385 35.07 -10.63 16.27
C GLN A 385 34.72 -11.23 17.64
N ALA A 386 34.21 -10.43 18.58
CA ALA A 386 33.64 -10.91 19.83
C ALA A 386 32.47 -11.89 19.60
N LEU A 387 31.56 -11.58 18.65
CA LEU A 387 30.49 -12.49 18.25
C LEU A 387 31.04 -13.81 17.67
N THR A 388 32.07 -13.76 16.82
CA THR A 388 32.72 -14.97 16.28
C THR A 388 33.28 -15.85 17.39
N GLN A 389 33.99 -15.26 18.37
CA GLN A 389 34.56 -16.00 19.49
C GLN A 389 33.48 -16.58 20.41
N LEU A 390 32.40 -15.85 20.70
CA LEU A 390 31.25 -16.35 21.47
C LEU A 390 30.61 -17.57 20.79
N ILE A 391 30.42 -17.52 19.46
CA ILE A 391 29.89 -18.65 18.69
C ILE A 391 30.82 -19.87 18.80
N PHE A 392 32.12 -19.69 18.59
CA PHE A 392 33.10 -20.79 18.65
C PHE A 392 33.17 -21.42 20.05
N GLN A 393 33.23 -20.59 21.10
CA GLN A 393 33.22 -21.06 22.49
C GLN A 393 31.91 -21.80 22.84
N ALA A 394 30.75 -21.34 22.35
CA ALA A 394 29.48 -22.03 22.57
C ALA A 394 29.42 -23.40 21.88
N ILE A 395 29.99 -23.51 20.67
CA ILE A 395 30.10 -24.77 19.91
C ILE A 395 31.00 -25.76 20.66
N GLU A 396 32.13 -25.28 21.21
CA GLU A 396 33.05 -26.07 22.03
C GLU A 396 32.39 -26.57 23.33
N ILE A 397 31.71 -25.68 24.08
CA ILE A 397 30.98 -26.04 25.32
C ILE A 397 29.86 -27.06 25.04
N ALA A 398 29.14 -26.91 23.92
CA ALA A 398 28.09 -27.85 23.50
C ALA A 398 28.64 -29.18 22.93
N GLY A 399 29.93 -29.26 22.59
CA GLY A 399 30.55 -30.46 22.03
C GLY A 399 30.08 -30.84 20.62
N VAL A 400 29.61 -29.87 19.82
CA VAL A 400 28.99 -30.12 18.51
C VAL A 400 29.90 -29.75 17.32
N ARG A 401 29.63 -30.29 16.14
CA ARG A 401 30.12 -29.71 14.87
C ARG A 401 29.15 -28.62 14.40
N ALA A 402 29.64 -27.61 13.68
CA ALA A 402 28.81 -26.50 13.23
C ALA A 402 29.13 -25.99 11.81
N ILE A 403 28.09 -25.56 11.10
CA ILE A 403 28.18 -24.79 9.86
C ILE A 403 27.81 -23.34 10.20
N VAL A 404 28.79 -22.44 10.20
CA VAL A 404 28.61 -21.03 10.59
C VAL A 404 28.58 -20.17 9.33
N SER A 405 27.49 -19.43 9.11
CA SER A 405 27.38 -18.50 7.99
C SER A 405 28.16 -17.21 8.26
N LYS A 406 29.08 -16.87 7.34
CA LYS A 406 29.89 -15.64 7.39
C LYS A 406 29.04 -14.35 7.40
N GLY A 407 27.84 -14.43 6.80
CA GLY A 407 26.88 -13.32 6.68
C GLY A 407 27.45 -12.07 6.00
N TRP A 408 26.89 -10.91 6.33
CA TRP A 408 27.53 -9.61 6.06
C TRP A 408 28.27 -9.04 7.29
N GLY A 409 28.04 -9.61 8.47
CA GLY A 409 28.75 -9.21 9.69
C GLY A 409 30.26 -9.51 9.66
N GLY A 410 30.72 -10.42 8.79
CA GLY A 410 32.12 -10.83 8.74
C GLY A 410 32.47 -11.86 9.82
N VAL A 411 31.53 -12.72 10.19
CA VAL A 411 31.78 -13.79 11.17
C VAL A 411 32.86 -14.73 10.63
N GLY A 412 33.92 -14.95 11.41
CA GLY A 412 35.10 -15.72 10.98
C GLY A 412 36.10 -14.95 10.10
N ALA A 413 36.00 -13.62 9.99
CA ALA A 413 36.99 -12.81 9.26
C ALA A 413 38.23 -12.51 10.12
N GLY A 414 39.29 -13.30 9.96
CA GLY A 414 40.64 -12.95 10.44
C GLY A 414 41.10 -13.60 11.75
N GLY A 415 40.62 -14.80 12.07
CA GLY A 415 41.16 -15.66 13.14
C GLY A 415 41.15 -17.13 12.72
N ASP A 416 41.85 -17.98 13.47
CA ASP A 416 41.84 -19.42 13.25
C ASP A 416 40.45 -20.00 13.48
N VAL A 417 40.09 -21.00 12.68
CA VAL A 417 38.77 -21.66 12.71
C VAL A 417 38.95 -23.04 13.36
N PRO A 418 38.16 -23.40 14.40
CA PRO A 418 38.25 -24.73 15.01
C PRO A 418 37.89 -25.85 14.01
N ASP A 419 38.56 -27.00 14.10
CA ASP A 419 38.37 -28.15 13.18
C ASP A 419 36.91 -28.63 13.07
N GLY A 420 36.11 -28.43 14.12
CA GLY A 420 34.67 -28.75 14.15
C GLY A 420 33.76 -27.74 13.43
N VAL A 421 34.30 -26.68 12.83
CA VAL A 421 33.53 -25.54 12.29
C VAL A 421 33.81 -25.29 10.80
N TYR A 422 32.76 -25.37 9.98
CA TYR A 422 32.82 -24.97 8.56
C TYR A 422 32.21 -23.58 8.34
N LEU A 423 32.97 -22.65 7.75
CA LEU A 423 32.50 -21.28 7.50
C LEU A 423 31.87 -21.11 6.10
N ILE A 424 30.54 -21.20 6.02
CA ILE A 424 29.79 -21.16 4.76
C ILE A 424 29.49 -19.73 4.26
N GLY A 425 29.41 -19.58 2.93
CA GLY A 425 28.88 -18.39 2.25
C GLY A 425 27.35 -18.44 2.10
N ASN A 426 26.84 -17.95 0.97
CA ASN A 426 25.42 -18.10 0.61
C ASN A 426 25.12 -19.55 0.22
N CYS A 427 24.16 -20.17 0.90
CA CYS A 427 23.64 -21.50 0.61
C CYS A 427 22.10 -21.49 0.74
N PRO A 428 21.33 -22.20 -0.12
CA PRO A 428 19.90 -22.32 0.04
C PRO A 428 19.53 -23.07 1.32
N HIS A 429 18.64 -22.49 2.13
CA HIS A 429 18.22 -23.09 3.41
C HIS A 429 17.42 -24.39 3.22
N ASP A 430 16.65 -24.49 2.13
CA ASP A 430 15.93 -25.70 1.71
C ASP A 430 16.87 -26.86 1.33
N TRP A 431 18.11 -26.57 0.93
CA TRP A 431 19.16 -27.59 0.77
C TRP A 431 19.89 -27.86 2.10
N LEU A 432 20.25 -26.81 2.84
CA LEU A 432 21.16 -26.89 3.99
C LEU A 432 20.48 -27.41 5.26
N PHE A 433 19.26 -26.98 5.56
CA PHE A 433 18.61 -27.32 6.83
C PHE A 433 18.14 -28.78 6.88
N GLN A 434 18.04 -29.44 5.73
CA GLN A 434 17.85 -30.89 5.59
C GLN A 434 19.11 -31.71 5.94
N ARG A 435 20.21 -31.05 6.37
CA ARG A 435 21.54 -31.64 6.59
C ARG A 435 22.20 -31.18 7.90
N VAL A 436 21.41 -30.58 8.80
CA VAL A 436 21.83 -30.13 10.14
C VAL A 436 20.84 -30.62 11.18
N SER A 437 21.22 -30.61 12.46
CA SER A 437 20.41 -31.12 13.59
C SER A 437 19.70 -30.05 14.42
N VAL A 438 20.17 -28.79 14.33
CA VAL A 438 19.60 -27.59 14.98
C VAL A 438 19.89 -26.39 14.08
N VAL A 439 18.97 -25.43 14.01
CA VAL A 439 19.16 -24.16 13.28
C VAL A 439 19.20 -22.98 14.25
N VAL A 440 20.40 -22.46 14.55
CA VAL A 440 20.60 -21.25 15.34
C VAL A 440 20.55 -20.02 14.43
N HIS A 441 19.62 -19.09 14.67
CA HIS A 441 19.45 -17.92 13.81
C HIS A 441 18.85 -16.68 14.49
N HIS A 442 18.88 -15.56 13.78
CA HIS A 442 18.42 -14.25 14.25
C HIS A 442 16.88 -14.11 14.42
N GLY A 443 16.08 -14.99 13.81
CA GLY A 443 14.62 -15.02 14.01
C GLY A 443 13.76 -14.27 12.99
N GLY A 444 14.32 -13.76 11.88
CA GLY A 444 13.52 -13.15 10.83
C GLY A 444 12.64 -14.19 10.13
N ALA A 445 11.35 -13.85 9.93
CA ALA A 445 10.27 -14.79 9.57
C ALA A 445 10.64 -15.89 8.55
N GLY A 446 11.29 -15.53 7.44
CA GLY A 446 11.65 -16.49 6.37
C GLY A 446 12.76 -17.49 6.74
N THR A 447 13.56 -17.22 7.79
CA THR A 447 14.53 -18.20 8.31
C THR A 447 13.87 -19.13 9.31
N THR A 448 13.03 -18.57 10.19
CA THR A 448 12.17 -19.33 11.13
C THR A 448 11.30 -20.33 10.37
N ALA A 449 10.64 -19.88 9.29
CA ALA A 449 9.86 -20.71 8.39
C ALA A 449 10.66 -21.89 7.83
N ALA A 450 11.87 -21.62 7.31
CA ALA A 450 12.71 -22.64 6.69
C ALA A 450 13.26 -23.67 7.69
N GLY A 451 13.57 -23.25 8.94
CA GLY A 451 14.05 -24.16 9.98
C GLY A 451 12.98 -25.16 10.41
N ILE A 452 11.79 -24.66 10.75
CA ILE A 452 10.66 -25.50 11.19
C ILE A 452 10.15 -26.38 10.04
N ALA A 453 10.06 -25.85 8.80
CA ALA A 453 9.69 -26.65 7.63
C ALA A 453 10.73 -27.72 7.23
N ALA A 454 11.96 -27.63 7.74
CA ALA A 454 12.97 -28.68 7.62
C ALA A 454 12.95 -29.68 8.80
N GLY A 455 11.98 -29.56 9.72
CA GLY A 455 11.85 -30.39 10.92
C GLY A 455 12.95 -30.17 11.95
N GLN A 456 13.67 -29.04 11.87
CA GLN A 456 14.80 -28.76 12.74
C GLN A 456 14.40 -27.83 13.89
N PRO A 457 14.74 -28.16 15.14
CA PRO A 457 14.66 -27.23 16.26
C PRO A 457 15.34 -25.89 15.96
N THR A 458 14.64 -24.79 16.25
CA THR A 458 15.13 -23.43 15.93
C THR A 458 15.53 -22.67 17.19
N VAL A 459 16.83 -22.40 17.35
CA VAL A 459 17.35 -21.56 18.43
C VAL A 459 17.36 -20.12 17.96
N ILE A 460 16.53 -19.27 18.56
CA ILE A 460 16.34 -17.91 18.08
C ILE A 460 16.97 -16.89 19.03
N ILE A 461 17.98 -16.17 18.52
CA ILE A 461 18.65 -15.06 19.20
C ILE A 461 18.17 -13.75 18.56
N PRO A 462 17.15 -13.06 19.12
CA PRO A 462 16.61 -11.85 18.53
C PRO A 462 17.50 -10.62 18.79
N PHE A 463 17.59 -9.76 17.76
CA PHE A 463 18.31 -8.49 17.79
C PHE A 463 17.34 -7.29 17.73
N PHE A 464 16.34 -7.32 16.85
CA PHE A 464 15.37 -6.23 16.65
C PHE A 464 14.09 -6.68 15.91
N GLY A 465 13.09 -5.80 15.84
CA GLY A 465 11.95 -5.96 14.93
C GLY A 465 10.97 -7.05 15.34
N ASP A 466 10.63 -7.95 14.40
CA ASP A 466 9.72 -9.09 14.59
C ASP A 466 10.40 -10.32 15.20
N GLN A 467 11.73 -10.34 15.25
CA GLN A 467 12.53 -11.47 15.75
C GLN A 467 12.16 -11.91 17.18
N PRO A 468 11.89 -11.01 18.17
CA PRO A 468 11.46 -11.41 19.50
C PRO A 468 10.07 -12.06 19.50
N PHE A 469 9.19 -11.69 18.57
CA PHE A 469 7.85 -12.28 18.43
C PHE A 469 7.96 -13.73 17.92
N TRP A 470 8.74 -13.97 16.86
CA TRP A 470 8.95 -15.34 16.34
C TRP A 470 9.63 -16.26 17.35
N SER A 471 10.64 -15.76 18.05
CA SER A 471 11.28 -16.49 19.15
C SER A 471 10.27 -16.95 20.21
N GLN A 472 9.31 -16.08 20.58
CA GLN A 472 8.24 -16.43 21.50
C GLN A 472 7.21 -17.39 20.90
N MET A 473 6.93 -17.37 19.59
CA MET A 473 5.99 -18.31 18.98
C MET A 473 6.60 -19.72 18.90
N VAL A 474 7.87 -19.82 18.49
CA VAL A 474 8.64 -21.09 18.48
C VAL A 474 8.69 -21.72 19.87
N ALA A 475 9.12 -20.94 20.88
CA ALA A 475 9.22 -21.45 22.25
C ALA A 475 7.86 -21.87 22.84
N ARG A 476 6.75 -21.27 22.40
CA ARG A 476 5.38 -21.67 22.79
C ARG A 476 4.88 -22.90 22.05
N ALA A 477 5.32 -23.12 20.81
CA ALA A 477 5.02 -24.32 20.04
C ALA A 477 5.85 -25.53 20.50
N GLY A 478 6.99 -25.29 21.16
CA GLY A 478 7.91 -26.34 21.66
C GLY A 478 9.05 -26.67 20.69
N ALA A 479 9.07 -26.11 19.48
CA ALA A 479 10.08 -26.36 18.44
C ALA A 479 11.42 -25.59 18.65
N GLY A 480 11.75 -25.21 19.88
CA GLY A 480 12.98 -24.50 20.23
C GLY A 480 12.97 -23.88 21.64
N PRO A 481 14.15 -23.44 22.15
CA PRO A 481 14.30 -22.86 23.48
C PRO A 481 13.64 -21.48 23.62
N THR A 482 13.41 -21.07 24.87
CA THR A 482 12.99 -19.71 25.24
C THR A 482 14.02 -18.67 24.76
N SER A 483 13.52 -17.54 24.24
CA SER A 483 14.33 -16.43 23.74
C SER A 483 15.33 -15.87 24.76
N VAL A 484 16.61 -15.72 24.38
CA VAL A 484 17.54 -14.81 25.07
C VAL A 484 17.94 -13.69 24.11
N PRO A 485 17.69 -12.40 24.43
CA PRO A 485 18.09 -11.28 23.59
C PRO A 485 19.60 -11.25 23.36
N PHE A 486 20.05 -10.83 22.17
CA PHE A 486 21.47 -10.76 21.83
C PHE A 486 22.35 -10.02 22.88
N LYS A 487 21.80 -9.01 23.56
CA LYS A 487 22.52 -8.19 24.56
C LYS A 487 22.70 -8.89 25.92
N GLU A 488 22.08 -10.04 26.11
CA GLU A 488 22.15 -10.88 27.32
C GLU A 488 22.79 -12.25 27.01
N LEU A 489 23.24 -12.47 25.76
CA LEU A 489 23.82 -13.72 25.31
C LEU A 489 25.25 -13.92 25.81
N THR A 490 25.55 -15.10 26.34
CA THR A 490 26.92 -15.59 26.58
C THR A 490 27.16 -16.90 25.82
N ALA A 491 28.40 -17.39 25.80
CA ALA A 491 28.72 -18.67 25.16
C ALA A 491 28.02 -19.85 25.87
N GLU A 492 27.93 -19.80 27.20
CA GLU A 492 27.29 -20.79 28.05
C GLU A 492 25.78 -20.84 27.77
N ILE A 493 25.11 -19.69 27.75
CA ILE A 493 23.67 -19.59 27.44
C ILE A 493 23.36 -20.10 26.03
N LEU A 494 24.23 -19.81 25.05
CA LEU A 494 24.08 -20.33 23.70
C LEU A 494 24.28 -21.85 23.65
N ALA A 495 25.26 -22.39 24.39
CA ALA A 495 25.49 -23.83 24.49
C ALA A 495 24.34 -24.57 25.20
N GLU A 496 23.79 -24.01 26.28
CA GLU A 496 22.57 -24.52 26.94
C GLU A 496 21.38 -24.53 25.97
N SER A 497 21.20 -23.45 25.19
CA SER A 497 20.13 -23.33 24.20
C SER A 497 20.26 -24.35 23.06
N ILE A 498 21.48 -24.63 22.60
CA ILE A 498 21.79 -25.69 21.62
C ILE A 498 21.53 -27.07 22.24
N THR A 499 21.95 -27.29 23.48
CA THR A 499 21.78 -28.57 24.19
C THR A 499 20.31 -28.89 24.44
N LEU A 500 19.48 -27.91 24.77
CA LEU A 500 18.02 -28.07 24.87
C LEU A 500 17.40 -28.39 23.49
N ALA A 501 17.84 -27.71 22.43
CA ALA A 501 17.36 -27.95 21.07
C ALA A 501 17.76 -29.32 20.51
N LEU A 502 18.76 -29.99 21.10
CA LEU A 502 19.17 -31.37 20.76
C LEU A 502 18.40 -32.45 21.53
N GLN A 503 17.45 -32.08 22.41
CA GLN A 503 16.64 -33.06 23.14
C GLN A 503 15.61 -33.74 22.20
N PRO A 504 15.39 -35.07 22.31
CA PRO A 504 14.46 -35.79 21.44
C PRO A 504 13.06 -35.18 21.42
N GLU A 505 12.55 -34.73 22.56
CA GLU A 505 11.21 -34.15 22.71
C GLU A 505 11.04 -32.86 21.88
N VAL A 506 12.11 -32.06 21.74
CA VAL A 506 12.13 -30.83 20.94
C VAL A 506 12.25 -31.16 19.44
N GLN A 507 12.99 -32.22 19.10
CA GLN A 507 13.11 -32.72 17.73
C GLN A 507 11.81 -33.34 17.23
N GLU A 508 11.12 -34.15 18.04
CA GLU A 508 9.82 -34.74 17.71
C GLU A 508 8.77 -33.67 17.42
N VAL A 509 8.67 -32.63 18.25
CA VAL A 509 7.77 -31.49 18.01
C VAL A 509 8.12 -30.73 16.72
N ALA A 510 9.41 -30.47 16.46
CA ALA A 510 9.82 -29.82 15.22
C ALA A 510 9.47 -30.65 13.97
N GLN A 511 9.62 -31.97 14.03
CA GLN A 511 9.25 -32.89 12.95
C GLN A 511 7.73 -33.00 12.76
N GLU A 512 6.93 -33.00 13.85
CA GLU A 512 5.46 -32.96 13.76
C GLU A 512 4.98 -31.67 13.08
N MET A 513 5.55 -30.52 13.44
CA MET A 513 5.26 -29.24 12.76
C MET A 513 5.66 -29.26 11.29
N ALA A 514 6.82 -29.84 10.94
CA ALA A 514 7.23 -30.01 9.55
C ALA A 514 6.28 -30.89 8.74
N GLY A 515 5.74 -31.95 9.35
CA GLY A 515 4.71 -32.80 8.74
C GLY A 515 3.47 -32.00 8.34
N HIS A 516 2.92 -31.21 9.27
CA HIS A 516 1.78 -30.33 8.99
C HIS A 516 2.12 -29.26 7.92
N ILE A 517 3.31 -28.65 7.98
CA ILE A 517 3.75 -27.65 6.99
C ILE A 517 3.93 -28.27 5.59
N ALA A 518 4.31 -29.54 5.49
CA ALA A 518 4.46 -30.24 4.20
C ALA A 518 3.11 -30.53 3.50
N GLU A 519 1.98 -30.44 4.22
CA GLU A 519 0.63 -30.49 3.64
C GLU A 519 0.13 -29.11 3.15
N GLU A 520 0.83 -28.02 3.48
CA GLU A 520 0.51 -26.65 3.05
C GLU A 520 1.21 -26.26 1.73
N ASP A 521 0.48 -25.65 0.80
CA ASP A 521 1.06 -24.82 -0.27
C ASP A 521 0.61 -23.37 -0.11
N GLY A 522 1.34 -22.61 0.71
CA GLY A 522 1.00 -21.22 0.99
C GLY A 522 1.18 -20.27 -0.19
N ALA A 523 1.88 -20.69 -1.24
CA ALA A 523 1.98 -19.92 -2.48
C ALA A 523 0.70 -20.06 -3.32
N VAL A 524 0.17 -21.28 -3.45
CA VAL A 524 -1.12 -21.57 -4.12
C VAL A 524 -2.28 -21.00 -3.33
N GLN A 525 -2.34 -21.21 -2.02
CA GLN A 525 -3.42 -20.67 -1.19
C GLN A 525 -3.46 -19.14 -1.20
N ALA A 526 -2.29 -18.46 -1.21
CA ALA A 526 -2.25 -17.00 -1.41
C ALA A 526 -2.70 -16.58 -2.80
N ALA A 527 -2.31 -17.28 -3.88
CA ALA A 527 -2.76 -16.98 -5.24
C ALA A 527 -4.28 -17.17 -5.41
N MET A 528 -4.87 -18.17 -4.75
CA MET A 528 -6.32 -18.39 -4.70
C MET A 528 -7.04 -17.29 -3.90
N ASP A 529 -6.58 -17.00 -2.67
CA ASP A 529 -7.13 -15.95 -1.81
C ASP A 529 -7.07 -14.55 -2.45
N ILE A 530 -6.04 -14.26 -3.25
CA ILE A 530 -5.97 -13.08 -4.11
C ILE A 530 -7.06 -13.15 -5.19
N THR A 531 -7.12 -14.25 -5.96
CA THR A 531 -8.00 -14.38 -7.13
C THR A 531 -9.48 -14.23 -6.78
N ASP A 532 -9.94 -14.89 -5.71
CA ASP A 532 -11.33 -14.82 -5.26
C ASP A 532 -11.74 -13.39 -4.88
N ARG A 533 -10.82 -12.66 -4.22
CA ARG A 533 -11.05 -11.29 -3.72
C ARG A 533 -10.95 -10.21 -4.80
N LEU A 534 -10.43 -10.53 -5.98
CA LEU A 534 -10.48 -9.66 -7.15
C LEU A 534 -11.89 -9.53 -7.75
N GLU A 535 -12.81 -10.44 -7.42
CA GLU A 535 -14.18 -10.48 -7.96
C GLU A 535 -14.17 -10.46 -9.51
N VAL A 536 -13.36 -11.35 -10.11
CA VAL A 536 -12.88 -11.33 -11.50
C VAL A 536 -13.94 -10.98 -12.57
N ASP A 537 -15.18 -11.47 -12.43
CA ASP A 537 -16.29 -11.15 -13.33
C ASP A 537 -16.62 -9.64 -13.42
N LYS A 538 -16.27 -8.85 -12.39
CA LYS A 538 -16.39 -7.38 -12.42
C LYS A 538 -15.35 -6.71 -13.31
N LEU A 539 -14.24 -7.39 -13.60
CA LEU A 539 -13.14 -6.89 -14.44
C LEU A 539 -13.39 -7.17 -15.95
N ARG A 540 -14.28 -8.11 -16.29
CA ARG A 540 -14.58 -8.48 -17.68
C ARG A 540 -15.25 -7.36 -18.47
N CYS A 541 -14.89 -7.25 -19.75
CA CYS A 541 -15.63 -6.48 -20.74
C CYS A 541 -16.96 -7.17 -21.08
N ASP A 542 -18.02 -6.38 -21.21
CA ASP A 542 -19.39 -6.85 -21.47
C ASP A 542 -19.59 -7.44 -22.88
N ILE A 543 -18.64 -7.20 -23.80
CA ILE A 543 -18.66 -7.64 -25.22
C ILE A 543 -17.61 -8.71 -25.52
N CYS A 544 -16.47 -8.63 -24.84
CA CYS A 544 -15.27 -9.45 -25.01
C CYS A 544 -14.87 -9.98 -23.62
N PRO A 545 -15.57 -11.00 -23.06
CA PRO A 545 -15.44 -11.37 -21.64
C PRO A 545 -14.05 -11.92 -21.25
N GLU A 546 -13.25 -12.33 -22.24
CA GLU A 546 -11.84 -12.70 -22.14
C GLU A 546 -10.88 -11.51 -22.06
N ARG A 547 -11.32 -10.28 -22.37
CA ARG A 547 -10.53 -9.05 -22.32
C ARG A 547 -10.95 -8.16 -21.13
N LEU A 548 -9.97 -7.51 -20.50
CA LEU A 548 -10.16 -6.59 -19.39
C LEU A 548 -10.96 -5.35 -19.82
N ALA A 549 -12.00 -4.98 -19.08
CA ALA A 549 -12.67 -3.71 -19.25
C ALA A 549 -11.78 -2.55 -18.78
N THR A 550 -11.62 -1.51 -19.60
CA THR A 550 -10.84 -0.31 -19.26
C THR A 550 -11.67 0.97 -19.40
N TRP A 551 -12.79 0.91 -20.12
CA TRP A 551 -13.69 2.02 -20.38
C TRP A 551 -15.12 1.74 -19.92
N LEU A 552 -15.81 2.79 -19.49
CA LEU A 552 -17.25 2.86 -19.28
C LEU A 552 -17.84 3.75 -20.39
N HIS A 553 -18.73 3.20 -21.20
CA HIS A 553 -19.50 3.97 -22.18
C HIS A 553 -20.68 4.67 -21.50
N ARG A 554 -20.73 6.01 -21.56
CA ARG A 554 -21.64 6.84 -20.77
C ARG A 554 -23.12 6.69 -21.12
N LYS A 555 -23.44 6.37 -22.38
CA LYS A 555 -24.82 6.33 -22.87
C LYS A 555 -25.53 5.02 -22.54
N THR A 556 -24.84 3.88 -22.69
CA THR A 556 -25.41 2.54 -22.43
C THR A 556 -25.02 1.98 -21.05
N GLY A 557 -23.99 2.53 -20.40
CA GLY A 557 -23.44 1.98 -19.16
C GLY A 557 -22.51 0.78 -19.36
N ALA A 558 -22.27 0.34 -20.60
CA ALA A 558 -21.45 -0.84 -20.91
C ALA A 558 -19.96 -0.65 -20.53
N HIS A 559 -19.36 -1.72 -20.03
CA HIS A 559 -17.94 -1.86 -19.70
C HIS A 559 -17.19 -2.45 -20.91
N LEU A 560 -16.29 -1.67 -21.50
CA LEU A 560 -15.59 -1.99 -22.75
C LEU A 560 -14.08 -2.15 -22.54
N SER A 561 -13.47 -3.13 -23.20
CA SER A 561 -12.01 -3.26 -23.27
C SER A 561 -11.39 -2.20 -24.17
N GLY A 562 -10.05 -2.09 -24.16
CA GLY A 562 -9.31 -1.23 -25.09
C GLY A 562 -9.62 -1.60 -26.54
N PHE A 563 -9.40 -2.87 -26.89
CA PHE A 563 -9.83 -3.49 -28.15
C PHE A 563 -11.26 -3.13 -28.58
N THR A 564 -12.25 -3.40 -27.71
CA THR A 564 -13.67 -3.19 -28.04
C THR A 564 -13.97 -1.71 -28.28
N ALA A 565 -13.41 -0.81 -27.47
CA ALA A 565 -13.58 0.62 -27.67
C ALA A 565 -12.99 1.07 -29.02
N SER A 566 -11.83 0.52 -29.43
CA SER A 566 -11.25 0.77 -30.75
C SER A 566 -12.15 0.27 -31.89
N CYS A 567 -12.69 -0.96 -31.80
CA CYS A 567 -13.63 -1.49 -32.81
C CYS A 567 -14.85 -0.59 -33.03
N LEU A 568 -15.46 -0.12 -31.94
CA LEU A 568 -16.70 0.65 -32.01
C LEU A 568 -16.48 2.11 -32.40
N VAL A 569 -15.29 2.66 -32.16
CA VAL A 569 -14.89 3.98 -32.66
C VAL A 569 -14.51 3.93 -34.14
N ASP A 570 -13.81 2.88 -34.59
CA ASP A 570 -13.46 2.63 -36.00
C ASP A 570 -14.71 2.57 -36.89
N GLN A 571 -15.73 1.82 -36.46
CA GLN A 571 -17.00 1.70 -37.16
C GLN A 571 -17.97 2.87 -36.91
N GLY A 572 -17.55 3.92 -36.20
CA GLY A 572 -18.36 5.12 -35.92
C GLY A 572 -19.57 4.91 -34.99
N LEU A 573 -19.71 3.73 -34.38
CA LEU A 573 -20.85 3.32 -33.54
C LEU A 573 -20.86 4.03 -32.18
N ILE A 574 -19.70 4.42 -31.66
CA ILE A 574 -19.55 5.26 -30.47
C ILE A 574 -18.50 6.37 -30.70
N GLN A 575 -18.61 7.48 -29.99
CA GLN A 575 -17.62 8.57 -30.08
C GLN A 575 -16.66 8.52 -28.89
N PRO A 576 -15.36 8.82 -29.04
CA PRO A 576 -14.40 8.79 -27.91
C PRO A 576 -14.77 9.71 -26.74
N ALA A 577 -15.54 10.79 -26.98
CA ALA A 577 -16.08 11.67 -25.94
C ALA A 577 -17.13 10.98 -25.03
N ASP A 578 -17.83 9.96 -25.54
CA ASP A 578 -18.79 9.16 -24.77
C ASP A 578 -18.10 8.17 -23.81
N LEU A 579 -16.78 8.00 -23.91
CA LEU A 579 -16.00 7.12 -23.04
C LEU A 579 -15.58 7.81 -21.74
N LYS A 580 -15.24 6.98 -20.75
CA LYS A 580 -14.67 7.34 -19.45
C LYS A 580 -13.80 6.18 -19.00
N LEU A 581 -12.65 6.43 -18.38
CA LEU A 581 -11.92 5.35 -17.69
C LEU A 581 -12.83 4.70 -16.63
N LEU A 582 -12.84 3.37 -16.61
CA LEU A 582 -13.56 2.57 -15.64
C LEU A 582 -12.88 2.68 -14.25
N ARG A 583 -13.62 2.38 -13.18
CA ARG A 583 -13.11 2.23 -11.81
C ARG A 583 -13.48 0.83 -11.34
N HIS A 584 -12.49 -0.04 -11.12
CA HIS A 584 -12.71 -1.42 -10.69
C HIS A 584 -12.96 -1.51 -9.19
N LYS A 585 -12.18 -0.78 -8.39
CA LYS A 585 -12.38 -0.65 -6.93
C LYS A 585 -12.45 0.83 -6.57
N HIS A 586 -13.33 1.18 -5.62
CA HIS A 586 -13.42 2.54 -5.09
C HIS A 586 -12.93 2.60 -3.64
N TRP A 587 -11.69 3.06 -3.46
CA TRP A 587 -11.12 3.33 -2.15
C TRP A 587 -11.48 4.74 -1.72
N TYR A 588 -12.34 4.87 -0.71
CA TYR A 588 -12.81 6.15 -0.20
C TYR A 588 -12.13 6.45 1.16
N VAL A 589 -10.94 7.04 1.10
CA VAL A 589 -10.09 7.23 2.29
C VAL A 589 -10.60 8.31 3.25
N ASP A 590 -11.35 9.30 2.73
CA ASP A 590 -11.83 10.49 3.46
C ASP A 590 -13.32 10.40 3.78
N GLU A 591 -13.65 9.62 4.81
CA GLU A 591 -15.00 9.56 5.40
C GLU A 591 -15.25 10.72 6.38
N GLY A 592 -14.23 11.54 6.63
CA GLY A 592 -14.29 12.71 7.51
C GLY A 592 -14.14 12.36 8.99
N ALA A 593 -14.47 13.33 9.85
CA ALA A 593 -14.39 13.18 11.29
C ALA A 593 -15.58 12.38 11.85
N GLU A 594 -15.38 11.66 12.95
CA GLU A 594 -16.39 10.83 13.59
C GLU A 594 -17.45 11.64 14.38
N GLU A 595 -17.05 12.79 14.94
CA GLU A 595 -17.93 13.70 15.69
C GLU A 595 -17.58 15.18 15.40
N PRO A 596 -18.50 16.15 15.62
CA PRO A 596 -18.29 17.54 15.22
C PRO A 596 -17.06 18.20 15.85
N ILE A 597 -16.77 17.88 17.12
CA ILE A 597 -15.61 18.40 17.88
C ILE A 597 -14.30 17.90 17.26
N THR A 598 -14.21 16.61 16.97
CA THR A 598 -13.11 15.99 16.20
C THR A 598 -13.01 16.61 14.80
N GLY A 599 -14.13 17.05 14.21
CA GLY A 599 -14.15 17.81 12.95
C GLY A 599 -13.43 19.16 13.01
N VAL A 600 -13.69 19.95 14.06
CA VAL A 600 -12.97 21.21 14.33
C VAL A 600 -11.48 20.95 14.53
N ILE A 601 -11.14 19.94 15.34
CA ILE A 601 -9.75 19.62 15.68
C ILE A 601 -8.97 19.10 14.48
N ALA A 602 -9.58 18.27 13.63
CA ALA A 602 -8.96 17.80 12.39
C ALA A 602 -8.73 18.92 11.36
N ALA A 603 -9.62 19.94 11.32
CA ALA A 603 -9.40 21.11 10.48
C ALA A 603 -8.23 21.97 11.00
N ALA A 604 -8.15 22.18 12.32
CA ALA A 604 -7.05 22.91 12.95
C ALA A 604 -5.70 22.18 12.81
N SER A 605 -5.64 20.88 13.12
CA SER A 605 -4.41 20.09 13.00
C SER A 605 -3.97 19.93 11.55
N GLY A 606 -4.91 19.77 10.60
CA GLY A 606 -4.62 19.77 9.16
C GLY A 606 -4.04 21.09 8.66
N PHE A 607 -4.50 22.24 9.16
CA PHE A 607 -3.92 23.55 8.84
C PHE A 607 -2.50 23.69 9.40
N VAL A 608 -2.28 23.34 10.68
CA VAL A 608 -0.95 23.37 11.33
C VAL A 608 0.04 22.46 10.59
N ALA A 609 -0.37 21.24 10.23
CA ALA A 609 0.45 20.31 9.47
C ALA A 609 0.79 20.84 8.06
N ALA A 610 -0.15 21.51 7.38
CA ALA A 610 0.11 22.13 6.08
C ALA A 610 1.12 23.28 6.17
N VAL A 611 1.01 24.14 7.19
CA VAL A 611 1.97 25.23 7.45
C VAL A 611 3.35 24.68 7.82
N GLY A 612 3.42 23.67 8.70
CA GLY A 612 4.66 22.98 9.05
C GLY A 612 5.35 22.34 7.83
N THR A 613 4.59 21.64 6.99
CA THR A 613 5.09 21.02 5.74
C THR A 613 5.63 22.09 4.79
N ALA A 614 4.89 23.18 4.55
CA ALA A 614 5.33 24.28 3.69
C ALA A 614 6.61 24.95 4.22
N THR A 615 6.74 25.09 5.54
CA THR A 615 7.91 25.68 6.22
C THR A 615 9.13 24.76 6.11
N SER A 616 8.95 23.46 6.32
CA SER A 616 9.98 22.43 6.13
C SER A 616 10.49 22.41 4.68
N ASP A 617 9.58 22.42 3.70
CA ASP A 617 9.91 22.52 2.27
C ASP A 617 10.69 23.80 1.94
N TYR A 618 10.33 24.94 2.53
CA TYR A 618 11.04 26.20 2.34
C TYR A 618 12.47 26.14 2.91
N LEU A 619 12.64 25.66 4.14
CA LEU A 619 13.95 25.49 4.78
C LEU A 619 14.82 24.47 4.04
N GLN A 620 14.25 23.37 3.55
CA GLN A 620 14.97 22.38 2.75
C GLN A 620 15.43 22.96 1.41
N ARG A 621 14.59 23.75 0.73
CA ARG A 621 14.98 24.48 -0.49
C ARG A 621 16.14 25.43 -0.20
N LEU A 622 16.07 26.26 0.85
CA LEU A 622 17.15 27.19 1.21
C LEU A 622 18.49 26.52 1.58
N LYS A 623 18.45 25.31 2.16
CA LYS A 623 19.64 24.51 2.49
C LYS A 623 20.23 23.74 1.30
N SER A 624 19.45 23.52 0.24
CA SER A 624 19.90 22.76 -0.94
C SER A 624 20.87 23.60 -1.79
N PRO A 625 21.92 23.00 -2.38
CA PRO A 625 22.70 23.67 -3.41
C PRO A 625 21.81 24.15 -4.55
N ALA A 626 22.17 25.27 -5.18
CA ALA A 626 21.55 25.66 -6.45
C ALA A 626 21.84 24.56 -7.49
N PRO A 627 20.86 24.14 -8.31
CA PRO A 627 21.08 23.09 -9.30
C PRO A 627 22.21 23.51 -10.26
N PRO A 628 23.09 22.57 -10.66
CA PRO A 628 24.18 22.88 -11.58
C PRO A 628 23.62 23.43 -12.89
N ARG A 629 24.38 24.33 -13.54
CA ARG A 629 24.05 24.77 -14.91
C ARG A 629 23.94 23.52 -15.80
N PRO A 630 22.87 23.34 -16.58
CA PRO A 630 22.83 22.28 -17.57
C PRO A 630 24.02 22.45 -18.52
N SER A 631 24.74 21.36 -18.79
CA SER A 631 25.85 21.41 -19.75
C SER A 631 25.28 21.80 -21.11
N ARG A 632 25.91 22.78 -21.77
CA ARG A 632 25.40 23.36 -23.01
C ARG A 632 25.68 22.41 -24.19
N ARG A 633 25.02 21.25 -24.20
CA ARG A 633 25.09 20.22 -25.24
C ARG A 633 24.79 20.89 -26.57
N ARG A 634 25.82 21.03 -27.43
CA ARG A 634 25.67 21.62 -28.76
C ARG A 634 24.71 20.74 -29.56
N LEU A 635 23.46 21.18 -29.72
CA LEU A 635 22.55 20.69 -30.74
C LEU A 635 23.12 21.09 -32.11
N SER A 636 23.97 20.22 -32.65
CA SER A 636 24.61 20.37 -33.95
C SER A 636 23.65 20.00 -35.08
N SER A 637 22.51 20.67 -35.12
CA SER A 637 21.53 20.59 -36.19
C SER A 637 21.22 22.01 -36.68
N LYS A 638 22.13 22.56 -37.49
CA LYS A 638 21.80 23.69 -38.38
C LYS A 638 20.87 23.16 -39.48
N SER A 639 19.57 23.06 -39.19
CA SER A 639 18.57 23.05 -40.26
C SER A 639 18.63 24.42 -40.93
N HIS A 640 19.25 24.48 -42.11
CA HIS A 640 19.24 25.68 -42.93
C HIS A 640 17.80 25.96 -43.35
N PHE A 641 17.22 27.05 -42.85
CA PHE A 641 15.88 27.47 -43.20
C PHE A 641 15.93 28.21 -44.54
N THR A 642 15.97 27.45 -45.64
CA THR A 642 15.86 27.98 -47.01
C THR A 642 14.41 28.39 -47.30
N PRO A 643 14.13 29.66 -47.59
CA PRO A 643 12.77 30.12 -47.88
C PRO A 643 12.40 29.84 -49.35
N THR A 644 11.92 28.62 -49.60
CA THR A 644 11.28 28.16 -50.85
C THR A 644 10.34 27.00 -50.47
N GLU A 645 9.12 26.86 -50.99
CA GLU A 645 8.41 27.59 -52.06
C GLU A 645 7.02 28.08 -51.59
N GLU A 646 6.33 28.85 -52.43
CA GLU A 646 5.01 29.42 -52.12
C GLU A 646 3.94 28.33 -51.91
N HIS A 647 3.46 28.17 -50.67
CA HIS A 647 2.25 27.41 -50.41
C HIS A 647 1.02 28.22 -50.82
N GLN A 648 0.52 27.95 -52.02
CA GLN A 648 -0.78 28.43 -52.48
C GLN A 648 -1.88 28.03 -51.50
N ALA A 649 -2.83 28.94 -51.26
CA ALA A 649 -3.98 28.68 -50.42
C ALA A 649 -4.95 27.72 -51.14
N HIS A 650 -4.89 26.43 -50.83
CA HIS A 650 -5.87 25.46 -51.31
C HIS A 650 -7.12 25.45 -50.43
N ASP A 651 -8.27 25.62 -51.06
CA ASP A 651 -9.58 25.68 -50.43
C ASP A 651 -10.03 24.37 -49.75
N GLY A 652 -10.80 24.53 -48.68
CA GLY A 652 -12.10 23.85 -48.50
C GLY A 652 -12.18 22.33 -48.30
N ILE A 653 -11.14 21.55 -48.58
CA ILE A 653 -11.24 20.08 -48.56
C ILE A 653 -11.14 19.54 -47.12
N LEU A 654 -12.24 18.95 -46.65
CA LEU A 654 -12.30 18.14 -45.43
C LEU A 654 -11.32 16.97 -45.55
N ARG A 655 -10.38 16.86 -44.60
CA ARG A 655 -9.55 15.64 -44.48
C ARG A 655 -10.45 14.44 -44.15
N PRO A 656 -10.21 13.26 -44.74
CA PRO A 656 -10.98 12.06 -44.42
C PRO A 656 -10.80 11.65 -42.96
N VAL A 657 -11.80 10.97 -42.41
CA VAL A 657 -11.82 10.43 -41.05
C VAL A 657 -10.67 9.44 -40.88
N ILE A 658 -9.68 9.78 -40.05
CA ILE A 658 -8.54 8.90 -39.78
C ILE A 658 -8.97 7.89 -38.70
N GLY A 659 -9.04 6.61 -39.08
CA GLY A 659 -9.36 5.50 -38.16
C GLY A 659 -8.16 5.02 -37.33
N PRO A 660 -8.37 4.13 -36.34
CA PRO A 660 -7.32 3.66 -35.43
C PRO A 660 -6.09 3.03 -36.09
N ALA A 661 -6.24 2.48 -37.31
CA ALA A 661 -5.14 1.95 -38.11
C ALA A 661 -4.00 2.96 -38.34
N ALA A 662 -4.33 4.22 -38.61
CA ALA A 662 -3.36 5.25 -39.04
C ALA A 662 -2.94 6.22 -37.92
N LEU A 663 -3.44 6.05 -36.69
CA LEU A 663 -3.09 6.91 -35.54
C LEU A 663 -1.61 6.81 -35.16
N THR A 664 -0.89 7.94 -35.13
CA THR A 664 0.46 8.05 -34.57
C THR A 664 0.46 8.23 -33.05
N THR A 665 1.59 7.95 -32.38
CA THR A 665 1.78 8.17 -30.94
C THR A 665 1.51 9.62 -30.53
N MET A 666 1.90 10.60 -31.37
CA MET A 666 1.66 12.02 -31.11
C MET A 666 0.17 12.39 -31.20
N GLU A 667 -0.60 11.77 -32.11
CA GLU A 667 -2.04 11.99 -32.20
C GLU A 667 -2.78 11.31 -31.04
N MET A 668 -2.35 10.12 -30.62
CA MET A 668 -2.83 9.46 -29.41
C MET A 668 -2.56 10.30 -28.15
N GLU A 669 -1.40 10.94 -28.02
CA GLU A 669 -1.11 11.88 -26.92
C GLU A 669 -2.07 13.09 -26.96
N ASN A 670 -2.28 13.69 -28.13
CA ASN A 670 -3.22 14.79 -28.28
C ASN A 670 -4.67 14.40 -27.92
N ILE A 671 -5.12 13.19 -28.29
CA ILE A 671 -6.42 12.65 -27.89
C ILE A 671 -6.48 12.42 -26.37
N ALA A 672 -5.44 11.82 -25.78
CA ALA A 672 -5.33 11.60 -24.34
C ALA A 672 -5.41 12.93 -23.55
N ILE A 673 -4.75 13.99 -24.04
CA ILE A 673 -4.83 15.33 -23.46
C ILE A 673 -6.25 15.91 -23.58
N ARG A 674 -6.91 15.82 -24.75
CA ARG A 674 -8.29 16.32 -24.95
C ARG A 674 -9.33 15.56 -24.10
N LEU A 675 -9.14 14.26 -23.90
CA LEU A 675 -9.93 13.43 -22.98
C LEU A 675 -9.59 13.72 -21.49
N ALA A 676 -8.35 14.12 -21.20
CA ALA A 676 -7.95 14.56 -19.86
C ALA A 676 -8.65 15.87 -19.47
N THR A 677 -8.61 16.89 -20.34
CA THR A 677 -9.25 18.21 -20.16
C THR A 677 -10.77 18.20 -20.28
N LYS A 678 -11.37 17.18 -20.93
CA LYS A 678 -12.75 17.19 -21.46
C LYS A 678 -12.99 18.25 -22.55
N SER A 679 -11.96 18.58 -23.35
CA SER A 679 -12.10 19.55 -24.46
C SER A 679 -12.44 18.91 -25.80
N LEU A 680 -12.54 17.57 -25.88
CA LEU A 680 -13.07 16.85 -27.04
C LEU A 680 -14.60 16.99 -27.09
N ARG A 681 -15.14 17.37 -28.24
CA ARG A 681 -16.59 17.54 -28.47
C ARG A 681 -17.16 16.44 -29.37
N ASN A 682 -18.45 16.17 -29.21
CA ASN A 682 -19.18 15.32 -30.14
C ASN A 682 -19.23 16.01 -31.51
N GLY A 683 -18.80 15.32 -32.57
CA GLY A 683 -18.65 15.92 -33.90
C GLY A 683 -17.36 16.73 -34.12
N ASP A 684 -16.40 16.74 -33.18
CA ASP A 684 -15.01 17.05 -33.55
C ASP A 684 -14.56 15.98 -34.57
N PRO A 685 -14.13 16.33 -35.80
CA PRO A 685 -13.61 15.34 -36.73
C PRO A 685 -12.34 14.70 -36.14
N THR A 686 -12.29 13.37 -36.13
CA THR A 686 -11.13 12.66 -35.58
C THR A 686 -9.87 13.01 -36.38
N ILE A 687 -8.88 13.54 -35.64
CA ILE A 687 -7.54 13.87 -36.13
C ILE A 687 -7.55 15.03 -37.17
N ALA A 688 -8.37 16.05 -36.91
CA ALA A 688 -7.90 17.42 -37.15
C ALA A 688 -6.71 17.72 -36.21
N ALA A 689 -5.49 17.52 -36.72
CA ALA A 689 -4.21 17.82 -36.06
C ALA A 689 -3.96 19.34 -35.93
N SER A 690 -4.90 20.04 -35.29
CA SER A 690 -4.74 21.45 -34.93
C SER A 690 -3.63 21.58 -33.90
N ASN A 691 -2.49 22.11 -34.35
CA ASN A 691 -1.36 22.50 -33.50
C ASN A 691 -1.87 23.21 -32.25
N ILE A 692 -1.63 22.65 -31.06
CA ILE A 692 -2.04 23.27 -29.81
C ILE A 692 -1.22 24.55 -29.63
N VAL A 693 -1.76 25.67 -30.11
CA VAL A 693 -1.18 26.99 -29.93
C VAL A 693 -0.93 27.16 -28.43
N PRO A 694 0.34 27.29 -27.98
CA PRO A 694 0.62 27.36 -26.56
C PRO A 694 -0.10 28.58 -26.01
N SER A 695 -0.98 28.35 -25.04
CA SER A 695 -1.79 29.39 -24.41
C SER A 695 -0.91 30.54 -23.91
N ILE A 696 -1.47 31.74 -23.74
CA ILE A 696 -0.71 32.90 -23.24
C ILE A 696 0.05 32.55 -21.95
N ARG A 697 -0.57 31.77 -21.05
CA ARG A 697 0.05 31.23 -19.84
C ARG A 697 1.22 30.27 -20.12
N ASN A 698 1.15 29.43 -21.15
CA ASN A 698 2.25 28.54 -21.56
C ASN A 698 3.37 29.31 -22.29
N ARG A 699 3.05 30.30 -23.12
CA ARG A 699 4.04 31.21 -23.74
C ARG A 699 4.79 32.00 -22.66
N HIS A 700 4.09 32.55 -21.67
CA HIS A 700 4.71 33.15 -20.48
C HIS A 700 5.55 32.13 -19.72
N LYS A 701 5.06 30.91 -19.46
CA LYS A 701 5.85 29.88 -18.76
C LYS A 701 7.11 29.47 -19.53
N ALA A 702 7.10 29.55 -20.87
CA ALA A 702 8.26 29.30 -21.72
C ALA A 702 9.24 30.49 -21.77
N SER A 703 8.75 31.73 -21.90
CA SER A 703 9.62 32.92 -21.85
C SER A 703 10.23 33.13 -20.47
N TRP A 704 9.51 32.79 -19.40
CA TRP A 704 10.05 32.74 -18.04
C TRP A 704 11.11 31.64 -17.88
N ARG A 705 10.96 30.46 -18.50
CA ARG A 705 12.01 29.43 -18.56
C ARG A 705 13.26 29.89 -19.31
N ALA A 706 13.10 30.57 -20.44
CA ALA A 706 14.21 31.20 -21.15
C ALA A 706 14.90 32.29 -20.30
N HIS A 707 14.18 32.89 -19.34
CA HIS A 707 14.74 33.76 -18.30
C HIS A 707 15.43 32.98 -17.15
N GLU A 708 14.99 31.75 -16.82
CA GLU A 708 15.67 30.88 -15.84
C GLU A 708 17.07 30.47 -16.32
N GLU A 709 17.29 30.36 -17.63
CA GLU A 709 18.60 30.16 -18.25
C GLU A 709 19.49 31.44 -18.21
N GLY A 710 18.92 32.57 -17.80
CA GLY A 710 19.51 33.92 -17.87
C GLY A 710 20.08 34.46 -16.55
N LYS A 711 21.41 34.36 -16.41
CA LYS A 711 22.31 35.20 -15.56
C LYS A 711 22.12 35.27 -14.03
N ASN A 712 20.94 35.08 -13.42
CA ASN A 712 20.73 35.39 -12.01
C ASN A 712 20.94 34.19 -11.05
N GLY A 713 21.92 34.33 -10.15
CA GLY A 713 22.34 33.28 -9.20
C GLY A 713 21.50 33.14 -7.92
N ARG A 714 22.14 32.73 -6.81
CA ARG A 714 21.51 32.29 -5.55
C ARG A 714 20.36 33.18 -5.03
N ALA A 715 20.45 34.50 -5.18
CA ALA A 715 19.40 35.43 -4.77
C ALA A 715 18.04 35.17 -5.47
N TYR A 716 18.04 34.89 -6.78
CA TYR A 716 16.80 34.58 -7.52
C TYR A 716 16.20 33.24 -7.10
N TYR A 717 17.05 32.25 -6.80
CA TYR A 717 16.61 30.97 -6.22
C TYR A 717 15.93 31.17 -4.85
N VAL A 718 16.49 32.02 -3.98
CA VAL A 718 15.89 32.37 -2.68
C VAL A 718 14.53 33.04 -2.90
N ILE A 719 14.46 34.11 -3.71
CA ILE A 719 13.20 34.81 -4.03
C ILE A 719 12.14 33.83 -4.54
N ARG A 720 12.52 32.87 -5.39
CA ARG A 720 11.62 31.82 -5.89
C ARG A 720 11.19 30.83 -4.82
N ALA A 721 12.06 30.47 -3.89
CA ALA A 721 11.71 29.60 -2.75
C ALA A 721 10.70 30.31 -1.83
N THR A 722 10.95 31.58 -1.51
CA THR A 722 10.06 32.43 -0.68
C THR A 722 8.72 32.67 -1.37
N GLY A 723 8.71 32.97 -2.67
CA GLY A 723 7.49 33.14 -3.46
C GLY A 723 6.64 31.87 -3.51
N ARG A 724 7.25 30.68 -3.66
CA ARG A 724 6.51 29.41 -3.54
C ARG A 724 5.95 29.21 -2.13
N TYR A 725 6.75 29.46 -1.09
CA TYR A 725 6.32 29.36 0.31
C TYR A 725 5.10 30.25 0.61
N ALA A 726 5.12 31.51 0.16
CA ALA A 726 3.98 32.43 0.27
C ALA A 726 2.74 31.90 -0.48
N CYS A 727 2.89 31.36 -1.69
CA CYS A 727 1.78 30.71 -2.41
C CYS A 727 1.26 29.45 -1.69
N ASP A 728 2.11 28.69 -1.02
CA ASP A 728 1.74 27.47 -0.32
C ASP A 728 1.03 27.79 1.02
N LEU A 729 1.46 28.83 1.74
CA LEU A 729 0.73 29.39 2.89
C LEU A 729 -0.65 29.95 2.49
N ALA A 730 -0.72 30.71 1.40
CA ALA A 730 -1.99 31.29 0.92
C ALA A 730 -3.03 30.20 0.58
N LYS A 731 -2.59 29.07 -0.01
CA LYS A 731 -3.45 27.89 -0.21
C LYS A 731 -3.92 27.28 1.11
N ALA A 732 -3.05 27.17 2.11
CA ALA A 732 -3.40 26.62 3.42
C ALA A 732 -4.46 27.50 4.11
N GLY A 733 -4.28 28.82 4.10
CA GLY A 733 -5.26 29.78 4.63
C GLY A 733 -6.61 29.70 3.92
N ALA A 734 -6.61 29.69 2.57
CA ALA A 734 -7.85 29.57 1.79
C ALA A 734 -8.58 28.23 1.99
N LYS A 735 -7.86 27.14 2.29
CA LYS A 735 -8.44 25.82 2.57
C LYS A 735 -9.01 25.69 3.99
N ALA A 736 -8.51 26.44 4.98
CA ALA A 736 -8.88 26.22 6.38
C ALA A 736 -10.40 26.40 6.67
N PRO A 737 -11.11 27.43 6.17
CA PRO A 737 -12.57 27.54 6.35
C PRO A 737 -13.35 26.41 5.66
N VAL A 738 -12.89 25.99 4.47
CA VAL A 738 -13.50 24.88 3.72
C VAL A 738 -13.35 23.58 4.51
N ALA A 739 -12.15 23.28 5.01
CA ALA A 739 -11.86 22.10 5.82
C ALA A 739 -12.66 22.10 7.13
N LEU A 740 -12.81 23.26 7.79
CA LEU A 740 -13.60 23.39 9.02
C LEU A 740 -15.08 23.03 8.80
N ILE A 741 -15.74 23.70 7.85
CA ILE A 741 -17.18 23.47 7.60
C ILE A 741 -17.41 22.05 7.06
N TYR A 742 -16.54 21.56 6.18
CA TYR A 742 -16.58 20.18 5.67
C TYR A 742 -16.43 19.14 6.79
N ASN A 743 -15.43 19.27 7.67
CA ASN A 743 -15.18 18.30 8.73
C ASN A 743 -16.23 18.37 9.84
N VAL A 744 -16.78 19.54 10.15
CA VAL A 744 -17.93 19.68 11.08
C VAL A 744 -19.18 19.01 10.49
N ALA A 745 -19.46 19.20 9.20
CA ALA A 745 -20.55 18.50 8.52
C ALA A 745 -20.39 16.98 8.55
N ASN A 746 -19.17 16.48 8.30
CA ASN A 746 -18.85 15.05 8.41
C ASN A 746 -19.02 14.55 9.85
N GLY A 747 -18.55 15.31 10.84
CA GLY A 747 -18.71 14.98 12.25
C GLY A 747 -20.17 14.88 12.69
N PHE A 748 -21.05 15.75 12.20
CA PHE A 748 -22.49 15.62 12.43
C PHE A 748 -23.09 14.41 11.70
N HIS A 749 -22.63 14.11 10.48
CA HIS A 749 -23.06 12.95 9.68
C HIS A 749 -22.70 11.63 10.35
N ASN A 750 -21.48 11.51 10.88
CA ASN A 750 -20.90 10.25 11.39
C ASN A 750 -21.19 10.00 12.89
N ALA A 751 -21.57 11.02 13.67
CA ALA A 751 -21.86 10.87 15.10
C ALA A 751 -22.91 9.79 15.47
N PRO A 752 -23.96 9.49 14.66
CA PRO A 752 -24.91 8.42 14.96
C PRO A 752 -24.32 7.00 14.92
N SER A 753 -23.32 6.74 14.08
CA SER A 753 -22.62 5.45 14.04
C SER A 753 -21.52 5.37 15.10
N HIS A 754 -20.60 6.34 15.14
CA HIS A 754 -19.40 6.26 15.98
C HIS A 754 -19.63 6.66 17.45
N GLY A 755 -20.54 7.60 17.74
CA GLY A 755 -20.58 8.29 19.02
C GLY A 755 -21.43 7.62 20.11
N PHE A 756 -22.73 7.40 19.83
CA PHE A 756 -23.71 7.21 20.90
C PHE A 756 -24.85 6.20 20.65
N ALA A 757 -25.01 5.67 19.43
CA ALA A 757 -26.28 5.04 19.06
C ALA A 757 -26.19 3.75 18.22
N GLY A 758 -25.03 3.40 17.64
CA GLY A 758 -24.92 2.26 16.71
C GLY A 758 -25.98 2.34 15.61
N ILE A 759 -26.18 3.54 15.05
CA ILE A 759 -27.09 3.77 13.94
C ILE A 759 -26.25 3.72 12.68
N GLU A 760 -26.58 2.83 11.75
CA GLU A 760 -25.96 2.82 10.42
C GLU A 760 -26.23 4.16 9.72
N VAL A 761 -25.15 4.80 9.26
CA VAL A 761 -25.17 6.08 8.54
C VAL A 761 -24.96 5.80 7.05
N ARG A 762 -25.80 6.39 6.20
CA ARG A 762 -25.73 6.22 4.75
C ARG A 762 -24.46 6.87 4.17
N ARG A 763 -23.59 6.08 3.55
CA ARG A 763 -22.39 6.59 2.86
C ARG A 763 -22.73 7.67 1.83
N ARG A 764 -22.02 8.79 1.91
CA ARG A 764 -22.12 9.99 1.05
C ARG A 764 -21.54 9.79 -0.35
N ASP A 765 -22.03 10.54 -1.34
CA ASP A 765 -21.46 10.59 -2.71
C ASP A 765 -20.08 11.31 -2.76
N GLU A 766 -19.18 10.88 -3.65
CA GLU A 766 -17.82 11.44 -3.76
C GLU A 766 -17.78 12.84 -4.40
N ILE A 767 -17.30 13.84 -3.65
CA ILE A 767 -17.15 15.23 -4.12
C ILE A 767 -15.90 15.35 -5.01
N THR A 768 -16.14 15.49 -6.32
CA THR A 768 -15.13 15.47 -7.39
C THR A 768 -15.07 16.78 -8.20
N GLY A 769 -15.73 17.83 -7.72
CA GLY A 769 -15.88 19.12 -8.38
C GLY A 769 -17.15 19.86 -7.95
N LEU A 770 -17.42 21.01 -8.56
CA LEU A 770 -18.56 21.87 -8.22
C LEU A 770 -19.90 21.15 -8.41
N GLY A 771 -20.13 20.51 -9.56
CA GLY A 771 -21.39 19.82 -9.84
C GLY A 771 -21.67 18.62 -8.93
N SER A 772 -20.64 17.85 -8.56
CA SER A 772 -20.79 16.76 -7.58
C SER A 772 -20.86 17.27 -6.14
N GLY A 773 -20.19 18.38 -5.81
CA GLY A 773 -20.34 19.09 -4.55
C GLY A 773 -21.76 19.59 -4.33
N LEU A 774 -22.35 20.29 -5.30
CA LEU A 774 -23.74 20.75 -5.28
C LEU A 774 -24.75 19.59 -5.23
N LYS A 775 -24.56 18.53 -6.03
CA LYS A 775 -25.42 17.34 -5.96
C LYS A 775 -25.38 16.70 -4.57
N THR A 776 -24.19 16.58 -3.99
CA THR A 776 -24.01 16.01 -2.65
C THR A 776 -24.64 16.93 -1.60
N ALA A 777 -24.34 18.23 -1.64
CA ALA A 777 -24.93 19.24 -0.76
C ALA A 777 -26.46 19.18 -0.72
N GLY A 778 -27.12 19.16 -1.89
CA GLY A 778 -28.58 19.04 -1.97
C GLY A 778 -29.12 17.69 -1.48
N LYS A 779 -28.48 16.58 -1.88
CA LYS A 779 -28.87 15.22 -1.48
C LYS A 779 -28.76 15.00 0.03
N GLU A 780 -27.63 15.37 0.62
CA GLU A 780 -27.38 15.24 2.06
C GLU A 780 -28.26 16.21 2.87
N PHE A 781 -28.57 17.40 2.36
CA PHE A 781 -29.53 18.32 2.98
C PHE A 781 -30.95 17.72 3.03
N THR A 782 -31.49 17.25 1.90
CA THR A 782 -32.85 16.71 1.84
C THR A 782 -32.99 15.40 2.62
N LEU A 783 -32.02 14.48 2.48
CA LEU A 783 -32.05 13.21 3.18
C LEU A 783 -31.75 13.39 4.67
N GLY A 784 -30.81 14.26 5.06
CA GLY A 784 -30.53 14.54 6.47
C GLY A 784 -31.74 15.13 7.21
N ILE A 785 -32.48 16.05 6.59
CA ILE A 785 -33.75 16.56 7.16
C ILE A 785 -34.79 15.44 7.27
N TRP A 786 -34.98 14.63 6.21
CA TRP A 786 -35.93 13.52 6.24
C TRP A 786 -35.57 12.48 7.32
N GLU A 787 -34.31 12.07 7.39
CA GLU A 787 -33.77 11.10 8.36
C GLU A 787 -33.83 11.66 9.80
N ALA A 788 -33.70 12.98 10.00
CA ALA A 788 -33.90 13.63 11.30
C ALA A 788 -35.34 13.50 11.80
N PHE A 789 -36.33 13.98 11.01
CA PHE A 789 -37.73 13.98 11.43
C PHE A 789 -38.35 12.58 11.45
N SER A 790 -38.07 11.72 10.47
CA SER A 790 -38.53 10.32 10.48
C SER A 790 -37.85 9.49 11.56
N GLY A 791 -36.61 9.83 11.96
CA GLY A 791 -35.88 9.20 13.06
C GLY A 791 -36.60 9.30 14.40
N LEU A 792 -37.26 10.44 14.67
CA LEU A 792 -38.03 10.68 15.90
C LEU A 792 -39.22 9.72 16.07
N VAL A 793 -39.75 9.12 15.00
CA VAL A 793 -40.88 8.18 15.05
C VAL A 793 -40.41 6.74 14.83
N THR A 794 -39.55 6.52 13.84
CA THR A 794 -39.11 5.17 13.43
C THR A 794 -38.18 4.50 14.45
N LYS A 795 -37.29 5.24 15.13
CA LYS A 795 -36.39 4.65 16.12
C LYS A 795 -37.13 4.22 17.41
N PRO A 796 -38.05 5.02 18.00
CA PRO A 796 -38.94 4.55 19.06
C PRO A 796 -39.78 3.34 18.66
N TYR A 797 -40.41 3.36 17.48
CA TYR A 797 -41.24 2.25 17.02
C TYR A 797 -40.44 0.95 16.84
N ASN A 798 -39.30 0.99 16.15
CA ASN A 798 -38.49 -0.19 15.88
C ASN A 798 -37.85 -0.78 17.15
N ASP A 799 -37.24 0.04 18.01
CA ASP A 799 -36.63 -0.46 19.24
C ASP A 799 -37.70 -1.00 20.20
N THR A 800 -38.92 -0.42 20.24
CA THR A 800 -40.06 -0.97 21.01
C THR A 800 -40.55 -2.30 20.42
N LYS A 801 -40.64 -2.42 19.09
CA LYS A 801 -41.02 -3.67 18.40
C LYS A 801 -40.02 -4.80 18.68
N GLN A 802 -38.73 -4.48 18.81
CA GLN A 802 -37.66 -5.46 19.08
C GLN A 802 -37.47 -5.78 20.57
N ARG A 803 -37.73 -4.84 21.49
CA ARG A 803 -37.35 -4.97 22.92
C ARG A 803 -38.47 -4.64 23.92
N GLY A 804 -39.72 -4.57 23.45
CA GLY A 804 -40.89 -4.19 24.24
C GLY A 804 -40.75 -2.80 24.88
N ALA A 805 -41.39 -2.58 26.03
CA ALA A 805 -41.34 -1.29 26.74
C ALA A 805 -39.93 -0.82 27.10
N ARG A 806 -38.97 -1.73 27.33
CA ARG A 806 -37.55 -1.40 27.55
C ARG A 806 -36.87 -0.82 26.30
N GLY A 807 -37.42 -1.09 25.12
CA GLY A 807 -36.98 -0.52 23.85
C GLY A 807 -37.37 0.95 23.67
N LEU A 808 -38.52 1.38 24.20
CA LEU A 808 -39.09 2.71 23.93
C LEU A 808 -38.15 3.85 24.34
N GLY A 809 -37.63 3.83 25.56
CA GLY A 809 -36.69 4.85 26.06
C GLY A 809 -35.38 4.88 25.26
N LYS A 810 -34.85 3.71 24.87
CA LYS A 810 -33.64 3.62 24.04
C LYS A 810 -33.90 4.15 22.62
N GLY A 811 -35.05 3.82 22.04
CA GLY A 811 -35.48 4.33 20.73
C GLY A 811 -35.74 5.84 20.73
N MET A 812 -36.30 6.40 21.81
CA MET A 812 -36.46 7.86 21.99
C MET A 812 -35.12 8.58 22.07
N LEU A 813 -34.17 8.06 22.88
CA LEU A 813 -32.81 8.62 22.96
C LEU A 813 -32.09 8.57 21.60
N ARG A 814 -32.17 7.43 20.90
CA ARG A 814 -31.59 7.25 19.55
C ARG A 814 -32.26 8.16 18.51
N GLY A 815 -33.57 8.38 18.59
CA GLY A 815 -34.31 9.30 17.73
C GLY A 815 -33.91 10.76 17.96
N GLY A 816 -33.84 11.21 19.22
CA GLY A 816 -33.46 12.59 19.58
C GLY A 816 -32.00 12.93 19.22
N LEU A 817 -31.07 12.01 19.47
CA LEU A 817 -29.67 12.17 19.05
C LEU A 817 -29.54 12.17 17.52
N GLY A 818 -30.24 11.26 16.83
CA GLY A 818 -30.31 11.23 15.37
C GLY A 818 -30.88 12.51 14.77
N PHE A 819 -31.90 13.11 15.39
CA PHE A 819 -32.47 14.39 14.96
C PHE A 819 -31.41 15.51 14.96
N ILE A 820 -30.69 15.68 16.08
CA ILE A 820 -29.65 16.72 16.22
C ILE A 820 -28.51 16.47 15.21
N SER A 821 -28.03 15.23 15.11
CA SER A 821 -26.94 14.85 14.20
C SER A 821 -27.29 15.07 12.74
N ASN A 822 -28.44 14.54 12.29
CA ASN A 822 -28.83 14.59 10.88
C ASN A 822 -29.21 16.00 10.43
N LEU A 823 -29.83 16.80 11.32
CA LEU A 823 -30.10 18.22 11.06
C LEU A 823 -28.81 19.05 11.00
N GLY A 824 -27.84 18.79 11.89
CA GLY A 824 -26.50 19.39 11.82
C GLY A 824 -25.77 19.01 10.53
N SER A 825 -25.86 17.74 10.11
CA SER A 825 -25.26 17.25 8.86
C SER A 825 -25.86 17.97 7.65
N ALA A 826 -27.17 18.20 7.62
CA ALA A 826 -27.82 18.96 6.57
C ALA A 826 -27.37 20.44 6.55
N ILE A 827 -27.42 21.12 7.70
CA ILE A 827 -27.11 22.55 7.83
C ILE A 827 -25.65 22.87 7.47
N PHE A 828 -24.68 22.11 8.01
CA PHE A 828 -23.26 22.32 7.70
C PHE A 828 -22.85 21.69 6.35
N GLY A 829 -23.53 20.62 5.93
CA GLY A 829 -23.25 19.94 4.66
C GLY A 829 -23.57 20.78 3.44
N LEU A 830 -24.67 21.56 3.46
CA LEU A 830 -25.06 22.42 2.34
C LEU A 830 -23.94 23.40 1.91
N PRO A 831 -23.36 24.24 2.79
CA PRO A 831 -22.18 25.05 2.46
C PRO A 831 -20.90 24.22 2.36
N GLY A 832 -20.66 23.27 3.28
CA GLY A 832 -19.40 22.52 3.35
C GLY A 832 -19.11 21.68 2.10
N TYR A 833 -20.10 20.96 1.60
CA TYR A 833 -19.97 20.09 0.42
C TYR A 833 -19.94 20.92 -0.88
N THR A 834 -20.61 22.07 -0.91
CA THR A 834 -20.51 23.04 -2.01
C THR A 834 -19.13 23.69 -2.09
N LEU A 835 -18.60 24.19 -0.97
CA LEU A 835 -17.25 24.76 -0.88
C LEU A 835 -16.17 23.73 -1.21
N LYS A 836 -16.32 22.49 -0.74
CA LYS A 836 -15.45 21.36 -1.12
C LYS A 836 -15.51 21.08 -2.62
N GLY A 837 -16.69 21.22 -3.24
CA GLY A 837 -16.86 21.15 -4.69
C GLY A 837 -16.08 22.23 -5.45
N ILE A 838 -16.13 23.47 -4.97
CA ILE A 838 -15.36 24.60 -5.55
C ILE A 838 -13.85 24.35 -5.42
N GLU A 839 -13.37 23.91 -4.24
CA GLU A 839 -11.97 23.55 -4.01
C GLU A 839 -11.48 22.49 -5.02
N LYS A 840 -12.28 21.42 -5.20
CA LYS A 840 -12.01 20.35 -6.17
C LYS A 840 -12.05 20.82 -7.62
N GLU A 841 -12.90 21.80 -7.97
CA GLU A 841 -12.95 22.34 -9.33
C GLU A 841 -11.66 23.12 -9.66
N LEU A 842 -11.23 23.99 -8.75
CA LEU A 842 -9.99 24.77 -8.89
C LEU A 842 -8.73 23.87 -8.97
N ALA A 843 -8.72 22.75 -8.26
CA ALA A 843 -7.61 21.79 -8.27
C ALA A 843 -7.42 21.06 -9.62
N LYS A 844 -8.45 20.98 -10.48
CA LYS A 844 -8.42 20.17 -11.72
C LYS A 844 -7.34 20.54 -12.72
N HIS A 845 -6.87 21.79 -12.72
CA HIS A 845 -5.78 22.22 -13.61
C HIS A 845 -4.46 21.45 -13.43
N HIS A 846 -4.25 20.81 -12.26
CA HIS A 846 -3.07 19.97 -12.02
C HIS A 846 -3.29 18.49 -12.42
N LEU A 847 -4.52 17.99 -12.28
CA LEU A 847 -4.88 16.60 -12.59
C LEU A 847 -4.68 16.21 -14.07
N THR A 848 -4.68 17.17 -14.99
CA THR A 848 -4.67 16.92 -16.44
C THR A 848 -3.47 16.09 -16.93
N LYS A 849 -2.22 16.40 -16.55
CA LYS A 849 -1.06 15.67 -17.12
C LYS A 849 -1.08 14.20 -16.71
N LEU A 850 -1.26 13.94 -15.41
CA LEU A 850 -1.25 12.57 -14.88
C LEU A 850 -2.42 11.73 -15.42
N LYS A 851 -3.59 12.37 -15.65
CA LYS A 851 -4.73 11.72 -16.30
C LYS A 851 -4.46 11.47 -17.79
N ALA A 852 -3.78 12.38 -18.49
CA ALA A 852 -3.39 12.19 -19.89
C ALA A 852 -2.37 11.04 -20.05
N GLU A 853 -1.41 10.91 -19.14
CA GLU A 853 -0.44 9.79 -19.12
C GLU A 853 -1.16 8.43 -19.04
N VAL A 854 -2.06 8.26 -18.06
CA VAL A 854 -2.88 7.04 -17.88
C VAL A 854 -3.80 6.78 -19.08
N LEU A 855 -4.39 7.82 -19.67
CA LEU A 855 -5.19 7.70 -20.88
C LEU A 855 -4.34 7.28 -22.09
N LEU A 856 -3.13 7.81 -22.25
CA LEU A 856 -2.23 7.49 -23.35
C LEU A 856 -1.80 6.02 -23.32
N ILE A 857 -1.46 5.49 -22.14
CA ILE A 857 -1.12 4.06 -21.97
C ILE A 857 -2.28 3.18 -22.45
N ARG A 858 -3.49 3.41 -21.92
CA ARG A 858 -4.68 2.61 -22.26
C ARG A 858 -5.14 2.77 -23.71
N LEU A 859 -4.94 3.95 -24.31
CA LEU A 859 -5.20 4.19 -25.74
C LEU A 859 -4.20 3.44 -26.62
N ARG A 860 -2.90 3.53 -26.32
CA ARG A 860 -1.86 2.80 -27.08
C ARG A 860 -2.08 1.29 -27.01
N GLN A 861 -2.26 0.73 -25.82
CA GLN A 861 -2.56 -0.69 -25.64
C GLN A 861 -3.84 -1.09 -26.40
N GLY A 862 -4.96 -0.39 -26.18
CA GLY A 862 -6.24 -0.73 -26.83
C GLY A 862 -6.28 -0.52 -28.35
N ILE A 863 -5.39 0.30 -28.91
CA ILE A 863 -5.20 0.45 -30.37
C ILE A 863 -4.23 -0.61 -30.91
N ASN A 864 -3.27 -1.09 -30.10
CA ASN A 864 -2.40 -2.21 -30.48
C ASN A 864 -3.16 -3.52 -30.51
N ASP A 865 -3.92 -3.85 -29.46
CA ASP A 865 -4.87 -4.98 -29.42
C ASP A 865 -5.70 -5.04 -30.71
N TRP A 866 -6.17 -3.87 -31.17
CA TRP A 866 -7.01 -3.73 -32.36
C TRP A 866 -6.22 -3.89 -33.66
N ARG A 867 -4.93 -3.52 -33.70
CA ARG A 867 -4.08 -3.71 -34.88
C ARG A 867 -3.71 -5.17 -35.08
N GLU A 868 -3.43 -5.88 -33.99
CA GLU A 868 -3.00 -7.29 -33.98
C GLU A 868 -4.16 -8.29 -34.15
N ALA A 869 -5.34 -7.99 -33.60
CA ALA A 869 -6.51 -8.87 -33.66
C ALA A 869 -6.95 -9.19 -35.11
N PRO A 870 -7.36 -10.45 -35.43
CA PRO A 870 -7.95 -10.80 -36.73
C PRO A 870 -9.19 -9.96 -37.10
N VAL A 871 -9.50 -9.88 -38.39
CA VAL A 871 -10.66 -9.10 -38.88
C VAL A 871 -11.97 -9.68 -38.35
N GLU A 872 -12.01 -11.00 -38.21
CA GLU A 872 -13.10 -11.81 -37.67
C GLU A 872 -13.41 -11.41 -36.22
N GLU A 873 -12.38 -11.24 -35.37
CA GLU A 873 -12.55 -10.81 -33.97
C GLU A 873 -13.09 -9.37 -33.89
N ARG A 874 -12.62 -8.48 -34.77
CA ARG A 874 -13.12 -7.09 -34.84
C ARG A 874 -14.60 -7.06 -35.25
N GLN A 875 -15.00 -7.88 -36.22
CA GLN A 875 -16.39 -8.02 -36.65
C GLN A 875 -17.27 -8.69 -35.59
N GLU A 876 -16.74 -9.68 -34.86
CA GLU A 876 -17.41 -10.34 -33.73
C GLU A 876 -17.79 -9.33 -32.63
N ALA A 877 -16.84 -8.49 -32.20
CA ALA A 877 -17.08 -7.46 -31.20
C ALA A 877 -18.17 -6.45 -31.63
N VAL A 878 -18.20 -6.09 -32.92
CA VAL A 878 -19.22 -5.21 -33.52
C VAL A 878 -20.59 -5.90 -33.58
N ARG A 879 -20.65 -7.17 -33.98
CA ARG A 879 -21.90 -7.94 -34.05
C ARG A 879 -22.53 -8.11 -32.66
N ARG A 880 -21.71 -8.42 -31.66
CA ARG A 880 -22.10 -8.45 -30.24
C ARG A 880 -22.62 -7.09 -29.78
N TRP A 881 -21.89 -6.00 -30.02
CA TRP A 881 -22.37 -4.66 -29.66
C TRP A 881 -23.76 -4.33 -30.22
N ASN A 882 -24.01 -4.64 -31.50
CA ASN A 882 -25.32 -4.41 -32.10
C ASN A 882 -26.42 -5.27 -31.45
N ALA A 883 -26.11 -6.52 -31.07
CA ALA A 883 -27.02 -7.38 -30.30
C ALA A 883 -27.25 -6.91 -28.84
N LEU A 884 -26.31 -6.15 -28.24
CA LEU A 884 -26.48 -5.51 -26.94
C LEU A 884 -27.39 -4.28 -27.02
N VAL A 885 -27.24 -3.46 -28.07
CA VAL A 885 -28.00 -2.19 -28.24
C VAL A 885 -29.40 -2.40 -28.82
N SER A 886 -29.67 -3.58 -29.38
CA SER A 886 -31.00 -3.98 -29.90
C SER A 886 -31.91 -4.63 -28.84
N LYS A 887 -31.54 -4.58 -27.55
CA LYS A 887 -32.28 -5.13 -26.40
C LYS A 887 -32.55 -4.05 -25.35
#